data_AF-A0A7V2V158-F1
#
_entry.id   AF-A0A7V2V158-F1
#
_cell.length_a   1.000
_cell.length_b   1.000
_cell.length_c   1.000
_cell.angle_alpha   90.00
_cell.angle_beta   90.00
_cell.angle_gamma   90.00
#
_symmetry.space_group_name_H-M   'P 1'
#
loop_
_entity.id
_entity.type
_entity.pdbx_description
1 polymer ?
#
loop_
_entity_poly.entity_id
_entity_poly.type
_entity_poly.pdbx_seq_one_letter_code
_entity_poly.pdbx_strand_id
1 'polypeptide(L)'
;MGAGACRQRQRATPDPGCMTVASSLSNASNVDRRLLVIRQSALGDIVNALYSLPAIRSASPGSRVTWVVDDRFRELFDAVEGVDDVIVFPRRRWGRWIVRPWRWPQLLFEWHRYTHRLRGMHFDWAVDLHDTPKSRLTFRRVRADVAVRFEPPDATGRCDPMGLPGDGPVRMPLRAAQFAATLQRAGVQPLPAPFPWRIPVEAARVIDAYFRDEGLAPGSPAVIHPGSSPFGAYKRWPAERFAELAARLAGAGIPVIVIWGPGERDAAGRVVASAGLRGPGVRLAPETRPLSVLIALLSRAGVFVGNDSGPLHVASACGTPTVGLYGPKDPTVYAPGSPPRAVLCHLLPCSPCASRRCHNPECMRALSVDTVFKETLSMLRDRIDRPFRGVPLRRPWRTMTEGGERRLPVDARAPSTGPFRFFRAGAWRWTVHPQEAGPLADAAMRSEAGLPGTSAGGNPRRQFLRTKLCRFAPDGSVDFSVEGRNVFLKVYPVRSLVQRLRSMLGRSQARVEFCRLHRLHAGGAPVPEPIAFGQGPAADAVVLEDLGGIPTVRDLLLQDPPEGARRAILYAVADAIVSLHGTGFIHEDLHAGNLLCHPTGAIRIVDVQRGYFVSPPGIPDRALSLAHLLFSLSELTRETERVRILRRYTDRLEWPPECGRLLAGEVAKALARIRRRYVLRQMRRAREGGSRLEVFRTDEGDRVYAAEGVRSWMSQSVLVEGVLKDEAGRRVLKVLQGGRRLALKEESRRRRGLREWAGLHGWRAAGLPAPTPFYLVVPPSGPIRLAAEWAEGFVPVSQWVEDRCRAGASLAWRRAQAWRLGRLLRRIHTRGLFHADLKAGNILVREGAGGAAEFRVLDHDRLSVCLGPVAPDAVRINLAQVNASIAAPVTCTDRLRCFRAYASREPALRRAWKDVVRDVMRRTVARRHRWPVQK
;
A
#
# COMPACT_ATOMS: atom_id res chain seq x y z
N MET A 1 79.66 -2.30 -15.88
CA MET A 1 78.57 -2.98 -16.62
C MET A 1 77.69 -3.69 -15.58
N GLY A 2 76.40 -3.48 -15.41
CA GLY A 2 75.40 -2.61 -16.02
C GLY A 2 74.18 -2.61 -15.10
N ALA A 3 73.56 -1.44 -14.94
CA ALA A 3 72.39 -1.16 -14.12
C ALA A 3 71.07 -1.49 -14.84
N GLY A 4 70.01 -1.75 -14.07
CA GLY A 4 68.64 -1.91 -14.57
C GLY A 4 67.59 -1.64 -13.50
N ALA A 5 67.43 -0.36 -13.11
CA ALA A 5 66.36 0.12 -12.23
C ALA A 5 65.10 0.49 -13.04
N CYS A 6 63.96 -0.13 -12.72
CA CYS A 6 62.66 0.16 -13.33
C CYS A 6 61.99 1.36 -12.62
N ARG A 7 61.79 2.47 -13.35
CA ARG A 7 61.26 3.74 -12.85
C ARG A 7 59.73 3.72 -12.65
N GLN A 8 59.33 4.34 -11.55
CA GLN A 8 57.98 4.77 -11.17
C GLN A 8 57.25 5.54 -12.30
N ARG A 9 55.95 5.28 -12.46
CA ARG A 9 54.99 6.24 -13.03
C ARG A 9 53.98 6.63 -11.95
N GLN A 10 54.12 7.85 -11.44
CA GLN A 10 53.13 8.54 -10.61
C GLN A 10 51.81 8.65 -11.38
N ARG A 11 50.71 8.16 -10.80
CA ARG A 11 49.34 8.55 -11.20
C ARG A 11 48.86 9.57 -10.18
N ALA A 12 48.80 10.83 -10.60
CA ALA A 12 48.18 11.90 -9.85
C ALA A 12 46.69 11.58 -9.60
N THR A 13 46.27 11.74 -8.35
CA THR A 13 44.88 11.75 -7.89
C THR A 13 44.19 13.04 -8.35
N PRO A 14 42.97 13.02 -8.91
CA PRO A 14 42.14 14.21 -8.99
C PRO A 14 41.37 14.40 -7.68
N ASP A 15 41.59 15.56 -7.09
CA ASP A 15 40.94 16.17 -5.93
C ASP A 15 39.42 16.36 -6.18
N PRO A 16 38.49 16.03 -5.26
CA PRO A 16 37.07 16.34 -5.43
C PRO A 16 36.78 17.75 -4.91
N GLY A 17 37.35 18.75 -5.59
CA GLY A 17 36.93 20.14 -5.46
C GLY A 17 35.54 20.30 -6.07
N CYS A 18 34.59 20.77 -5.26
CA CYS A 18 33.30 21.29 -5.70
C CYS A 18 33.55 22.51 -6.61
N MET A 19 33.79 22.27 -7.90
CA MET A 19 33.65 23.30 -8.92
C MET A 19 32.18 23.36 -9.34
N THR A 20 31.60 24.52 -9.16
CA THR A 20 30.30 24.96 -9.62
C THR A 20 30.03 24.47 -11.05
N VAL A 21 29.03 23.60 -11.22
CA VAL A 21 28.57 23.00 -12.50
C VAL A 21 28.15 24.04 -13.55
N ALA A 22 28.08 25.33 -13.19
CA ALA A 22 27.69 26.42 -14.06
C ALA A 22 28.74 26.77 -15.14
N SER A 23 30.04 26.51 -14.93
CA SER A 23 31.11 27.01 -15.82
C SER A 23 31.43 26.12 -17.03
N SER A 24 30.98 24.86 -17.07
CA SER A 24 31.28 23.94 -18.19
C SER A 24 30.27 23.98 -19.35
N LEU A 25 29.11 24.61 -19.13
CA LEU A 25 28.06 24.77 -20.15
C LEU A 25 28.15 26.10 -20.90
N SER A 26 28.87 27.10 -20.36
CA SER A 26 28.90 28.47 -20.90
C SER A 26 30.08 28.79 -21.82
N ASN A 27 31.08 27.91 -21.95
CA ASN A 27 32.21 28.14 -22.85
C ASN A 27 31.98 27.54 -24.24
N ALA A 28 31.75 28.45 -25.18
CA ALA A 28 32.01 28.46 -26.62
C ALA A 28 32.04 27.13 -27.43
N SER A 29 31.24 27.13 -28.51
CA SER A 29 31.41 26.35 -29.76
C SER A 29 31.86 24.88 -29.63
N ASN A 30 30.92 23.95 -29.49
CA ASN A 30 31.26 22.52 -29.63
C ASN A 30 30.18 21.73 -30.37
N VAL A 31 30.39 21.58 -31.67
CA VAL A 31 29.47 20.97 -32.66
C VAL A 31 29.43 19.43 -32.53
N ASP A 32 30.26 18.82 -31.66
CA ASP A 32 30.42 17.35 -31.58
C ASP A 32 29.90 16.67 -30.31
N ARG A 33 29.21 17.39 -29.41
CA ARG A 33 28.69 16.80 -28.15
C ARG A 33 27.60 15.75 -28.41
N ARG A 34 27.66 14.60 -27.74
CA ARG A 34 26.69 13.50 -27.80
C ARG A 34 25.86 13.45 -26.52
N LEU A 35 24.54 13.62 -26.67
CA LEU A 35 23.58 13.65 -25.57
C LEU A 35 22.71 12.40 -25.60
N LEU A 36 22.45 11.77 -24.44
CA LEU A 36 21.55 10.63 -24.32
C LEU A 36 20.34 10.95 -23.44
N VAL A 37 19.13 10.70 -23.94
CA VAL A 37 17.89 10.77 -23.16
C VAL A 37 17.24 9.40 -23.09
N ILE A 38 17.02 8.87 -21.88
CA ILE A 38 16.27 7.62 -21.67
C ILE A 38 14.87 7.93 -21.16
N ARG A 39 13.87 7.81 -22.05
CA ARG A 39 12.45 7.77 -21.69
C ARG A 39 11.73 6.77 -22.59
N GLN A 40 11.54 5.57 -22.06
CA GLN A 40 11.13 4.42 -22.89
C GLN A 40 9.62 4.29 -23.12
N SER A 41 8.81 4.72 -22.15
CA SER A 41 7.35 4.55 -22.11
C SER A 41 6.78 5.40 -20.97
N ALA A 42 5.47 5.57 -20.76
CA ALA A 42 4.39 5.40 -21.74
C ALA A 42 4.27 6.65 -22.64
N LEU A 43 3.43 6.61 -23.68
CA LEU A 43 3.27 7.69 -24.66
C LEU A 43 3.13 9.09 -24.03
N GLY A 44 2.22 9.26 -23.06
CA GLY A 44 2.03 10.55 -22.40
C GLY A 44 3.27 11.06 -21.66
N ASP A 45 4.06 10.17 -21.07
CA ASP A 45 5.30 10.58 -20.40
C ASP A 45 6.45 10.85 -21.39
N ILE A 46 6.45 10.20 -22.56
CA ILE A 46 7.38 10.52 -23.64
C ILE A 46 7.08 11.94 -24.13
N VAL A 47 5.82 12.25 -24.40
CA VAL A 47 5.38 13.60 -24.78
C VAL A 47 5.70 14.62 -23.69
N ASN A 48 5.47 14.29 -22.42
CA ASN A 48 5.82 15.18 -21.31
C ASN A 48 7.34 15.44 -21.21
N ALA A 49 8.18 14.46 -21.56
CA ALA A 49 9.63 14.63 -21.58
C ALA A 49 10.12 15.43 -22.80
N LEU A 50 9.43 15.33 -23.93
CA LEU A 50 9.75 16.07 -25.16
C LEU A 50 9.55 17.59 -25.02
N TYR A 51 8.76 18.07 -24.05
CA TYR A 51 8.70 19.51 -23.72
C TYR A 51 10.06 20.10 -23.37
N SER A 52 10.99 19.28 -22.90
CA SER A 52 12.33 19.73 -22.55
C SER A 52 13.33 19.65 -23.70
N LEU A 53 12.94 19.09 -24.85
CA LEU A 53 13.84 18.92 -25.99
C LEU A 53 14.32 20.25 -26.58
N PRO A 54 13.46 21.29 -26.77
CA PRO A 54 13.93 22.59 -27.24
C PRO A 54 14.98 23.23 -26.30
N ALA A 55 14.79 23.09 -24.99
CA ALA A 55 15.75 23.54 -23.99
C ALA A 55 17.09 22.80 -24.10
N ILE A 56 17.07 21.48 -24.28
CA ILE A 56 18.28 20.67 -24.50
C ILE A 56 19.01 21.14 -25.76
N ARG A 57 18.29 21.38 -26.86
CA ARG A 57 18.89 21.83 -28.12
C ARG A 57 19.46 23.24 -28.04
N SER A 58 18.79 24.16 -27.35
CA SER A 58 19.29 25.51 -27.16
C SER A 58 20.50 25.57 -26.24
N ALA A 59 20.58 24.70 -25.23
CA ALA A 59 21.73 24.64 -24.33
C ALA A 59 22.99 24.06 -24.98
N SER A 60 22.85 23.30 -26.07
CA SER A 60 23.98 22.76 -26.83
C SER A 60 23.68 22.73 -28.33
N PRO A 61 23.73 23.89 -29.02
CA PRO A 61 23.54 23.97 -30.46
C PRO A 61 24.54 23.09 -31.21
N GLY A 62 24.09 22.28 -32.16
CA GLY A 62 24.93 21.34 -32.92
C GLY A 62 25.15 19.96 -32.29
N SER A 63 24.79 19.75 -31.02
CA SER A 63 24.93 18.44 -30.36
C SER A 63 24.10 17.33 -31.00
N ARG A 64 24.59 16.09 -30.94
CA ARG A 64 23.89 14.88 -31.38
C ARG A 64 23.08 14.26 -30.26
N VAL A 65 21.76 14.41 -30.30
CA VAL A 65 20.78 13.90 -29.33
C VAL A 65 20.32 12.49 -29.71
N THR A 66 20.66 11.53 -28.86
CA THR A 66 20.21 10.14 -28.93
C THR A 66 19.08 9.90 -27.93
N TRP A 67 17.98 9.27 -28.37
CA TRP A 67 16.85 8.90 -27.50
C TRP A 67 16.67 7.38 -27.39
N VAL A 68 16.49 6.86 -26.17
CA VAL A 68 16.16 5.44 -25.95
C VAL A 68 14.66 5.26 -25.73
N VAL A 69 13.99 4.51 -26.63
CA VAL A 69 12.54 4.30 -26.62
C VAL A 69 12.15 2.82 -26.74
N ASP A 70 11.03 2.39 -26.14
CA ASP A 70 10.45 1.06 -26.43
C ASP A 70 10.09 0.95 -27.94
N ASP A 71 10.26 -0.26 -28.51
CA ASP A 71 9.87 -0.62 -29.89
C ASP A 71 8.49 -0.13 -30.34
N ARG A 72 7.51 -0.08 -29.44
CA ARG A 72 6.14 0.42 -29.67
C ARG A 72 6.02 1.88 -30.08
N PHE A 73 7.01 2.71 -29.74
CA PHE A 73 6.95 4.15 -29.92
C PHE A 73 8.09 4.65 -30.81
N ARG A 74 8.81 3.77 -31.51
CA ARG A 74 9.89 4.19 -32.43
C ARG A 74 9.37 5.15 -33.50
N GLU A 75 8.26 4.82 -34.13
CA GLU A 75 7.64 5.63 -35.20
C GLU A 75 7.20 7.02 -34.72
N LEU A 76 7.01 7.23 -33.41
CA LEU A 76 6.72 8.57 -32.87
C LEU A 76 7.85 9.56 -33.20
N PHE A 77 9.09 9.09 -33.16
CA PHE A 77 10.27 9.92 -33.37
C PHE A 77 10.48 10.32 -34.83
N ASP A 78 9.76 9.71 -35.78
CA ASP A 78 9.74 10.20 -37.16
C ASP A 78 8.98 11.54 -37.27
N ALA A 79 8.18 11.87 -36.25
CA ALA A 79 7.48 13.14 -36.13
C ALA A 79 8.11 14.10 -35.10
N VAL A 80 9.30 13.79 -34.56
CA VAL A 80 9.98 14.63 -33.57
C VAL A 80 11.19 15.29 -34.19
N GLU A 81 11.21 16.62 -34.21
CA GLU A 81 12.38 17.39 -34.62
C GLU A 81 13.37 17.53 -33.46
N GLY A 82 14.67 17.52 -33.75
CA GLY A 82 15.71 17.68 -32.74
C GLY A 82 16.06 16.39 -31.97
N VAL A 83 15.76 15.22 -32.51
CA VAL A 83 16.37 13.94 -32.09
C VAL A 83 17.11 13.34 -33.30
N ASP A 84 18.41 13.10 -33.17
CA ASP A 84 19.25 12.65 -34.29
C ASP A 84 19.33 11.13 -34.39
N ASP A 85 19.35 10.43 -33.24
CA ASP A 85 19.37 8.97 -33.20
C ASP A 85 18.31 8.41 -32.24
N VAL A 86 17.74 7.26 -32.63
CA VAL A 86 16.82 6.52 -31.75
C VAL A 86 17.36 5.11 -31.51
N ILE A 87 17.61 4.80 -30.25
CA ILE A 87 17.97 3.46 -29.80
C ILE A 87 16.71 2.74 -29.31
N VAL A 88 16.33 1.68 -30.03
CA VAL A 88 15.13 0.90 -29.74
C VAL A 88 15.39 -0.15 -28.67
N PHE A 89 14.64 -0.09 -27.57
CA PHE A 89 14.54 -1.12 -26.56
C PHE A 89 13.47 -2.16 -26.98
N PRO A 90 13.84 -3.42 -27.28
CA PRO A 90 12.95 -4.43 -27.88
C PRO A 90 11.98 -5.08 -26.86
N ARG A 91 11.13 -4.26 -26.24
CA ARG A 91 10.24 -4.66 -25.13
C ARG A 91 9.25 -5.76 -25.50
N ARG A 92 8.64 -5.72 -26.69
CA ARG A 92 7.64 -6.71 -27.13
C ARG A 92 8.29 -8.08 -27.29
N ARG A 93 9.43 -8.13 -27.97
CA ARG A 93 10.16 -9.38 -28.24
C ARG A 93 10.69 -10.00 -26.96
N TRP A 94 11.41 -9.24 -26.15
CA TRP A 94 11.96 -9.74 -24.87
C TRP A 94 10.86 -10.11 -23.87
N GLY A 95 9.73 -9.40 -23.89
CA GLY A 95 8.56 -9.76 -23.08
C GLY A 95 7.99 -11.14 -23.37
N ARG A 96 8.02 -11.59 -24.63
CA ARG A 96 7.57 -12.93 -25.02
C ARG A 96 8.57 -14.03 -24.66
N TRP A 97 9.87 -13.70 -24.63
CA TRP A 97 10.94 -14.65 -24.36
C TRP A 97 11.19 -14.86 -22.86
N ILE A 98 11.06 -13.82 -22.04
CA ILE A 98 11.36 -13.91 -20.60
C ILE A 98 10.50 -14.94 -19.86
N VAL A 99 9.28 -15.20 -20.36
CA VAL A 99 8.34 -16.21 -19.81
C VAL A 99 8.57 -17.62 -20.36
N ARG A 100 9.54 -17.82 -21.25
CA ARG A 100 9.85 -19.10 -21.93
C ARG A 100 11.31 -19.48 -21.69
N PRO A 101 11.63 -20.36 -20.71
CA PRO A 101 13.01 -20.67 -20.31
C PRO A 101 13.94 -21.08 -21.46
N TRP A 102 13.45 -21.83 -22.44
CA TRP A 102 14.21 -22.24 -23.63
C TRP A 102 14.61 -21.10 -24.57
N ARG A 103 14.02 -19.89 -24.42
CA ARG A 103 14.38 -18.67 -25.17
C ARG A 103 15.39 -17.78 -24.44
N TRP A 104 15.87 -18.19 -23.26
CA TRP A 104 16.80 -17.39 -22.46
C TRP A 104 18.18 -17.20 -23.10
N PRO A 105 18.79 -18.18 -23.81
CA PRO A 105 20.03 -17.94 -24.54
C PRO A 105 19.90 -16.81 -25.57
N GLN A 106 18.81 -16.78 -26.33
CA GLN A 106 18.53 -15.72 -27.31
C GLN A 106 18.27 -14.37 -26.63
N LEU A 107 17.57 -14.36 -25.49
CA LEU A 107 17.36 -13.16 -24.68
C LEU A 107 18.69 -12.59 -24.16
N LEU A 108 19.57 -13.43 -23.65
CA LEU A 108 20.89 -13.02 -23.14
C LEU A 108 21.79 -12.52 -24.27
N PHE A 109 21.78 -13.19 -25.42
CA PHE A 109 22.52 -12.76 -26.61
C PHE A 109 22.04 -11.38 -27.09
N GLU A 110 20.73 -11.16 -27.24
CA GLU A 110 20.21 -9.86 -27.63
C GLU A 110 20.43 -8.77 -26.58
N TRP A 111 20.33 -9.13 -25.30
CA TRP A 111 20.67 -8.22 -24.20
C TRP A 111 22.14 -7.81 -24.28
N HIS A 112 23.03 -8.77 -24.52
CA HIS A 112 24.45 -8.50 -24.74
C HIS A 112 24.65 -7.58 -25.95
N ARG A 113 24.04 -7.87 -27.10
CA ARG A 113 24.13 -7.02 -28.31
C ARG A 113 23.62 -5.60 -28.08
N TYR A 114 22.47 -5.44 -27.44
CA TYR A 114 21.87 -4.15 -27.10
C TYR A 114 22.79 -3.34 -26.17
N THR A 115 23.35 -3.99 -25.15
CA THR A 115 24.22 -3.32 -24.18
C THR A 115 25.63 -3.07 -24.70
N HIS A 116 26.14 -3.93 -25.57
CA HIS A 116 27.40 -3.72 -26.28
C HIS A 116 27.32 -2.48 -27.17
N ARG A 117 26.23 -2.32 -27.93
CA ARG A 117 25.98 -1.11 -28.72
C ARG A 117 26.00 0.16 -27.86
N LEU A 118 25.35 0.15 -26.71
CA LEU A 118 25.35 1.30 -25.79
C LEU A 118 26.71 1.58 -25.15
N ARG A 119 27.50 0.54 -24.85
CA ARG A 119 28.85 0.67 -24.27
C ARG A 119 29.89 1.15 -25.29
N GLY A 120 29.68 0.86 -26.56
CA GLY A 120 30.51 1.35 -27.66
C GLY A 120 30.28 2.82 -28.01
N MET A 121 29.27 3.46 -27.40
CA MET A 121 29.00 4.89 -27.55
C MET A 121 29.49 5.64 -26.30
N HIS A 122 30.18 6.75 -26.52
CA HIS A 122 30.50 7.73 -25.49
C HIS A 122 29.50 8.89 -25.57
N PHE A 123 29.02 9.36 -24.43
CA PHE A 123 28.12 10.51 -24.35
C PHE A 123 28.71 11.56 -23.40
N ASP A 124 28.79 12.80 -23.82
CA ASP A 124 29.21 13.89 -22.92
C ASP A 124 28.18 14.06 -21.78
N TRP A 125 26.91 13.79 -22.09
CA TRP A 125 25.83 13.96 -21.13
C TRP A 125 24.72 12.92 -21.34
N ALA A 126 24.25 12.32 -20.25
CA ALA A 126 23.18 11.32 -20.26
C ALA A 126 22.15 11.56 -19.15
N VAL A 127 20.86 11.50 -19.51
CA VAL A 127 19.74 11.64 -18.56
C VAL A 127 18.78 10.44 -18.60
N ASP A 128 18.52 9.81 -17.46
CA ASP A 128 17.44 8.80 -17.33
C ASP A 128 16.15 9.43 -16.81
N LEU A 129 15.23 9.82 -17.70
CA LEU A 129 13.90 10.31 -17.36
C LEU A 129 12.88 9.19 -17.10
N HIS A 130 13.29 7.92 -17.19
CA HIS A 130 12.38 6.77 -17.10
C HIS A 130 12.17 6.24 -15.68
N ASP A 131 13.26 6.13 -14.93
CA ASP A 131 13.35 5.63 -13.55
C ASP A 131 12.62 4.30 -13.26
N THR A 132 12.97 3.25 -14.00
CA THR A 132 12.48 1.89 -13.77
C THR A 132 13.65 0.91 -13.65
N PRO A 133 13.46 -0.31 -13.11
CA PRO A 133 14.53 -1.31 -13.08
C PRO A 133 15.16 -1.58 -14.46
N LYS A 134 14.37 -1.55 -15.53
CA LYS A 134 14.86 -1.74 -16.91
C LYS A 134 15.69 -0.55 -17.42
N SER A 135 15.29 0.69 -17.13
CA SER A 135 16.06 1.87 -17.53
C SER A 135 17.33 1.99 -16.71
N ARG A 136 17.27 1.76 -15.40
CA ARG A 136 18.46 1.76 -14.51
C ARG A 136 19.51 0.74 -14.94
N LEU A 137 19.09 -0.45 -15.37
CA LEU A 137 19.99 -1.49 -15.86
C LEU A 137 20.63 -1.12 -17.22
N THR A 138 19.88 -0.39 -18.05
CA THR A 138 20.36 0.18 -19.32
C THR A 138 21.37 1.30 -19.04
N PHE A 139 20.99 2.26 -18.19
CA PHE A 139 21.76 3.45 -17.84
C PHE A 139 23.10 3.11 -17.17
N ARG A 140 23.16 2.07 -16.32
CA ARG A 140 24.42 1.56 -15.73
C ARG A 140 25.46 1.08 -16.74
N ARG A 141 25.08 0.86 -17.99
CA ARG A 141 25.98 0.43 -19.06
C ARG A 141 26.30 1.54 -20.05
N VAL A 142 25.74 2.73 -19.86
CA VAL A 142 26.08 3.92 -20.63
C VAL A 142 27.40 4.48 -20.10
N ARG A 143 28.30 4.87 -21.00
CA ARG A 143 29.49 5.64 -20.66
C ARG A 143 29.17 7.12 -20.90
N ALA A 144 29.15 7.91 -19.83
CA ALA A 144 28.93 9.34 -19.94
C ALA A 144 29.75 10.15 -18.93
N ASP A 145 30.20 11.34 -19.33
CA ASP A 145 30.96 12.24 -18.46
C ASP A 145 30.07 12.87 -17.39
N VAL A 146 28.86 13.27 -17.79
CA VAL A 146 27.82 13.77 -16.88
C VAL A 146 26.58 12.87 -16.97
N ALA A 147 26.18 12.28 -15.84
CA ALA A 147 25.07 11.34 -15.77
C ALA A 147 24.02 11.78 -14.73
N VAL A 148 22.86 12.23 -15.20
CA VAL A 148 21.75 12.69 -14.37
C VAL A 148 20.60 11.70 -14.44
N ARG A 149 19.81 11.56 -13.37
CA ARG A 149 18.63 10.71 -13.37
C ARG A 149 17.44 11.49 -12.86
N PHE A 150 16.29 11.19 -13.44
CA PHE A 150 15.01 11.57 -12.89
C PHE A 150 14.80 10.84 -11.60
N GLU A 151 14.85 11.60 -10.52
CA GLU A 151 14.34 11.18 -9.24
C GLU A 151 12.94 11.77 -9.16
N PRO A 152 11.87 10.96 -9.30
CA PRO A 152 10.54 11.46 -8.99
C PRO A 152 10.61 12.04 -7.58
N PRO A 153 9.93 13.16 -7.30
CA PRO A 153 9.71 13.55 -5.92
C PRO A 153 9.17 12.30 -5.24
N ASP A 154 9.79 11.92 -4.13
CA ASP A 154 9.25 10.83 -3.32
C ASP A 154 7.77 11.14 -3.02
N ALA A 155 7.01 10.17 -2.49
CA ALA A 155 5.63 10.44 -2.04
C ALA A 155 5.54 11.56 -0.96
N THR A 156 6.65 12.24 -0.65
CA THR A 156 6.85 13.35 0.26
C THR A 156 7.04 14.71 -0.42
N GLY A 157 7.21 14.77 -1.75
CA GLY A 157 7.30 16.02 -2.50
C GLY A 157 8.65 16.74 -2.43
N ARG A 158 9.79 16.06 -2.22
CA ARG A 158 11.10 16.73 -2.25
C ARG A 158 11.88 16.56 -3.55
N CYS A 159 12.40 17.69 -4.05
CA CYS A 159 13.55 17.79 -4.93
C CYS A 159 14.84 17.79 -4.08
N ASP A 160 15.74 16.82 -4.30
CA ASP A 160 17.21 16.78 -4.01
C ASP A 160 17.75 17.15 -2.59
N PRO A 161 18.98 16.72 -2.19
CA PRO A 161 19.45 16.64 -0.81
C PRO A 161 20.18 17.91 -0.36
N MET A 162 19.99 19.02 -1.08
CA MET A 162 20.75 20.28 -0.93
C MET A 162 19.92 21.46 -0.39
N GLY A 163 18.75 21.18 0.21
CA GLY A 163 18.08 22.10 1.14
C GLY A 163 17.83 23.52 0.62
N LEU A 164 16.66 23.73 0.00
CA LEU A 164 16.01 25.04 0.06
C LEU A 164 14.58 24.84 0.60
N PRO A 165 14.19 25.50 1.70
CA PRO A 165 12.83 25.46 2.22
C PRO A 165 11.92 26.35 1.37
N GLY A 166 10.75 25.84 1.03
CA GLY A 166 9.62 26.65 0.56
C GLY A 166 8.46 26.41 1.53
N ASP A 167 8.04 27.46 2.23
CA ASP A 167 6.95 27.41 3.20
C ASP A 167 5.60 27.25 2.48
N GLY A 168 4.95 26.10 2.71
CA GLY A 168 3.60 25.78 2.23
C GLY A 168 3.43 24.33 1.78
N PRO A 169 2.18 23.83 1.64
CA PRO A 169 1.93 22.51 1.06
C PRO A 169 2.49 22.45 -0.36
N VAL A 170 3.57 21.69 -0.56
CA VAL A 170 4.20 21.52 -1.86
C VAL A 170 3.21 20.83 -2.81
N ARG A 171 2.52 21.62 -3.64
CA ARG A 171 1.79 21.09 -4.80
C ARG A 171 2.81 20.41 -5.69
N MET A 172 2.62 19.11 -5.95
CA MET A 172 3.51 18.39 -6.87
C MET A 172 3.42 19.07 -8.24
N PRO A 173 4.55 19.53 -8.83
CA PRO A 173 4.51 20.15 -10.12
C PRO A 173 4.07 19.12 -11.17
N LEU A 174 3.50 19.60 -12.28
CA LEU A 174 3.12 18.77 -13.42
C LEU A 174 4.29 17.87 -13.85
N ARG A 175 4.00 16.68 -14.37
CA ARG A 175 5.04 15.72 -14.78
C ARG A 175 6.05 16.31 -15.77
N ALA A 176 5.60 17.15 -16.70
CA ALA A 176 6.48 17.90 -17.60
C ALA A 176 7.44 18.84 -16.83
N ALA A 177 6.92 19.57 -15.83
CA ALA A 177 7.74 20.43 -14.98
C ALA A 177 8.71 19.63 -14.09
N GLN A 178 8.35 18.41 -13.65
CA GLN A 178 9.28 17.52 -12.94
C GLN A 178 10.46 17.09 -13.83
N PHE A 179 10.20 16.80 -15.11
CA PHE A 179 11.27 16.50 -16.07
C PHE A 179 12.13 17.73 -16.36
N ALA A 180 11.52 18.90 -16.54
CA ALA A 180 12.24 20.17 -16.70
C ALA A 180 13.15 20.46 -15.48
N ALA A 181 12.65 20.28 -14.26
CA ALA A 181 13.43 20.47 -13.03
C ALA A 181 14.63 19.50 -12.93
N THR A 182 14.48 18.27 -13.43
CA THR A 182 15.60 17.31 -13.49
C THR A 182 16.69 17.78 -14.45
N LEU A 183 16.30 18.43 -15.55
CA LEU A 183 17.21 18.95 -16.55
C LEU A 183 17.88 20.26 -16.11
N GLN A 184 17.19 21.09 -15.32
CA GLN A 184 17.80 22.25 -14.66
C GLN A 184 18.97 21.86 -13.76
N ARG A 185 18.87 20.75 -13.01
CA ARG A 185 20.00 20.20 -12.22
C ARG A 185 21.17 19.79 -13.09
N ALA A 186 20.89 19.48 -14.35
CA ALA A 186 21.88 19.15 -15.36
C ALA A 186 22.38 20.40 -16.11
N GLY A 187 21.99 21.61 -15.66
CA GLY A 187 22.36 22.90 -16.22
C GLY A 187 21.55 23.35 -17.44
N VAL A 188 20.47 22.64 -17.79
CA VAL A 188 19.59 23.00 -18.92
C VAL A 188 18.40 23.82 -18.42
N GLN A 189 18.34 25.09 -18.79
CA GLN A 189 17.23 25.98 -18.43
C GLN A 189 16.00 25.74 -19.32
N PRO A 190 14.77 25.69 -18.78
CA PRO A 190 13.56 25.57 -19.59
C PRO A 190 13.39 26.80 -20.46
N LEU A 191 12.94 26.59 -21.70
CA LEU A 191 12.66 27.66 -22.64
C LEU A 191 11.20 27.60 -23.09
N PRO A 192 10.51 28.75 -23.18
CA PRO A 192 9.25 28.84 -23.90
C PRO A 192 9.55 28.68 -25.40
N ALA A 193 9.38 27.47 -25.92
CA ALA A 193 9.59 27.15 -27.32
C ALA A 193 8.42 26.32 -27.87
N PRO A 194 8.15 26.37 -29.19
CA PRO A 194 7.19 25.47 -29.82
C PRO A 194 7.53 24.01 -29.52
N PHE A 195 6.50 23.19 -29.35
CA PHE A 195 6.70 21.75 -29.19
C PHE A 195 7.35 21.18 -30.47
N PRO A 196 8.33 20.26 -30.38
CA PRO A 196 9.15 19.82 -31.51
C PRO A 196 8.42 18.81 -32.44
N TRP A 197 7.14 19.03 -32.73
CA TRP A 197 6.43 18.22 -33.70
C TRP A 197 6.80 18.61 -35.13
N ARG A 198 7.20 17.62 -35.92
CA ARG A 198 7.35 17.71 -37.37
C ARG A 198 6.41 16.70 -38.01
N ILE A 199 5.25 17.15 -38.47
CA ILE A 199 4.28 16.25 -39.10
C ILE A 199 4.80 15.86 -40.50
N PRO A 200 5.06 14.57 -40.79
CA PRO A 200 5.44 14.13 -42.13
C PRO A 200 4.37 14.49 -43.17
N VAL A 201 4.80 14.84 -44.39
CA VAL A 201 3.91 15.29 -45.47
C VAL A 201 2.87 14.21 -45.81
N GLU A 202 3.27 12.95 -45.76
CA GLU A 202 2.41 11.80 -46.02
C GLU A 202 1.29 11.69 -44.98
N ALA A 203 1.63 11.86 -43.70
CA ALA A 203 0.65 11.85 -42.61
C ALA A 203 -0.31 13.04 -42.69
N ALA A 204 0.20 14.23 -43.06
CA ALA A 204 -0.63 15.40 -43.30
C ALA A 204 -1.61 15.16 -44.47
N ARG A 205 -1.12 14.66 -45.61
CA ARG A 205 -1.95 14.36 -46.80
C ARG A 205 -3.07 13.37 -46.51
N VAL A 206 -2.80 12.29 -45.77
CA VAL A 206 -3.81 11.29 -45.39
C VAL A 206 -4.96 11.94 -44.62
N ILE A 207 -4.63 12.81 -43.67
CA ILE A 207 -5.65 13.48 -42.85
C ILE A 207 -6.32 14.63 -43.61
N ASP A 208 -5.61 15.37 -44.45
CA ASP A 208 -6.20 16.43 -45.29
C ASP A 208 -7.20 15.87 -46.30
N ALA A 209 -6.91 14.70 -46.88
CA ALA A 209 -7.85 13.98 -47.73
C ALA A 209 -9.09 13.56 -46.93
N TYR A 210 -8.91 12.92 -45.78
CA TYR A 210 -10.02 12.53 -44.90
C TYR A 210 -10.90 13.73 -44.48
N PHE A 211 -10.30 14.87 -44.13
CA PHE A 211 -11.08 16.08 -43.80
C PHE A 211 -11.86 16.61 -45.00
N ARG A 212 -11.28 16.57 -46.21
CA ARG A 212 -11.96 16.99 -47.44
C ARG A 212 -13.13 16.08 -47.78
N ASP A 213 -12.90 14.76 -47.75
CA ASP A 213 -13.89 13.74 -48.11
C ASP A 213 -15.08 13.76 -47.13
N GLU A 214 -14.84 14.07 -45.86
CA GLU A 214 -15.86 14.17 -44.82
C GLU A 214 -16.51 15.56 -44.69
N GLY A 215 -16.08 16.53 -45.51
CA GLY A 215 -16.59 17.91 -45.47
C GLY A 215 -16.25 18.66 -44.17
N LEU A 216 -15.08 18.40 -43.60
CA LEU A 216 -14.61 18.96 -42.33
C LEU A 216 -13.58 20.08 -42.54
N ALA A 217 -13.80 21.22 -41.89
CA ALA A 217 -12.81 22.28 -41.80
C ALA A 217 -11.79 22.00 -40.67
N PRO A 218 -10.48 22.26 -40.87
CA PRO A 218 -9.52 22.25 -39.77
C PRO A 218 -9.95 23.17 -38.63
N GLY A 219 -9.86 22.68 -37.40
CA GLY A 219 -10.25 23.41 -36.20
C GLY A 219 -11.74 23.38 -35.86
N SER A 220 -12.60 22.80 -36.70
CA SER A 220 -14.03 22.66 -36.39
C SER A 220 -14.41 21.40 -35.59
N PRO A 221 -13.80 20.21 -35.77
CA PRO A 221 -14.34 19.00 -35.14
C PRO A 221 -13.90 18.83 -33.69
N ALA A 222 -14.81 18.36 -32.84
CA ALA A 222 -14.48 17.81 -31.53
C ALA A 222 -13.97 16.36 -31.68
N VAL A 223 -12.75 16.10 -31.22
CA VAL A 223 -12.16 14.75 -31.26
C VAL A 223 -12.32 14.08 -29.90
N ILE A 224 -12.97 12.91 -29.87
CA ILE A 224 -13.24 12.14 -28.64
C ILE A 224 -12.38 10.88 -28.62
N HIS A 225 -11.74 10.59 -27.48
CA HIS A 225 -11.07 9.32 -27.23
C HIS A 225 -11.67 8.59 -26.02
N PRO A 226 -12.52 7.56 -26.25
CA PRO A 226 -13.14 6.79 -25.16
C PRO A 226 -12.21 5.73 -24.56
N GLY A 227 -11.10 5.43 -25.26
CA GLY A 227 -10.16 4.38 -24.93
C GLY A 227 -9.20 4.69 -23.78
N SER A 228 -8.49 3.65 -23.35
CA SER A 228 -7.34 3.74 -22.46
C SER A 228 -6.58 2.42 -22.49
N SER A 229 -5.29 2.41 -22.13
CA SER A 229 -4.53 1.16 -22.03
C SER A 229 -5.25 0.13 -21.13
N PRO A 230 -5.16 -1.19 -21.39
CA PRO A 230 -5.83 -2.22 -20.57
C PRO A 230 -5.52 -2.10 -19.06
N PHE A 231 -4.28 -1.75 -18.71
CA PHE A 231 -3.87 -1.51 -17.31
C PHE A 231 -4.52 -0.29 -16.65
N GLY A 232 -5.05 0.64 -17.46
CA GLY A 232 -5.73 1.86 -17.07
C GLY A 232 -7.23 1.83 -17.34
N ALA A 233 -7.86 0.65 -17.49
CA ALA A 233 -9.29 0.53 -17.78
C ALA A 233 -10.18 1.25 -16.74
N TYR A 234 -9.74 1.29 -15.48
CA TYR A 234 -10.43 2.00 -14.39
C TYR A 234 -10.41 3.54 -14.52
N LYS A 235 -9.67 4.09 -15.50
CA LYS A 235 -9.63 5.52 -15.83
C LYS A 235 -10.61 5.90 -16.94
N ARG A 236 -11.37 4.93 -17.47
CA ARG A 236 -12.31 5.17 -18.57
C ARG A 236 -13.60 5.76 -18.03
N TRP A 237 -14.02 6.86 -18.64
CA TRP A 237 -15.39 7.34 -18.51
C TRP A 237 -16.32 6.34 -19.23
N PRO A 238 -17.53 6.07 -18.71
CA PRO A 238 -18.48 5.14 -19.32
C PRO A 238 -18.71 5.43 -20.80
N ALA A 239 -18.78 4.38 -21.62
CA ALA A 239 -18.93 4.52 -23.08
C ALA A 239 -20.27 5.17 -23.45
N GLU A 240 -21.30 4.89 -22.67
CA GLU A 240 -22.64 5.45 -22.82
C GLU A 240 -22.63 6.97 -22.63
N ARG A 241 -21.79 7.47 -21.71
CA ARG A 241 -21.62 8.92 -21.48
C ARG A 241 -20.84 9.60 -22.60
N PHE A 242 -19.86 8.90 -23.20
CA PHE A 242 -19.21 9.40 -24.41
C PHE A 242 -20.18 9.46 -25.60
N ALA A 243 -21.07 8.48 -25.74
CA ALA A 243 -22.09 8.47 -26.78
C ALA A 243 -23.08 9.63 -26.59
N GLU A 244 -23.53 9.85 -25.36
CA GLU A 244 -24.39 10.98 -25.00
C GLU A 244 -23.72 12.33 -25.27
N LEU A 245 -22.43 12.49 -24.90
CA LEU A 245 -21.67 13.69 -25.20
C LEU A 245 -21.55 13.93 -26.71
N ALA A 246 -21.22 12.89 -27.48
CA ALA A 246 -21.09 12.98 -28.93
C ALA A 246 -22.41 13.40 -29.59
N ALA A 247 -23.54 12.81 -29.15
CA ALA A 247 -24.87 13.16 -29.62
C ALA A 247 -25.21 14.65 -29.33
N ARG A 248 -24.91 15.13 -28.13
CA ARG A 248 -25.16 16.54 -27.75
C ARG A 248 -24.31 17.53 -28.54
N LEU A 249 -23.03 17.23 -28.76
CA LEU A 249 -22.13 18.08 -29.55
C LEU A 249 -22.58 18.16 -31.01
N ALA A 250 -22.91 17.02 -31.60
CA ALA A 250 -23.45 16.97 -32.96
C ALA A 250 -24.82 17.65 -33.08
N GLY A 251 -25.70 17.52 -32.08
CA GLY A 251 -26.97 18.26 -32.00
C GLY A 251 -26.78 19.77 -31.88
N ALA A 252 -25.63 20.23 -31.36
CA ALA A 252 -25.22 21.63 -31.35
C ALA A 252 -24.48 22.07 -32.62
N GLY A 253 -24.48 21.25 -33.69
CA GLY A 253 -23.86 21.56 -34.97
C GLY A 253 -22.34 21.35 -35.02
N ILE A 254 -21.74 20.71 -34.01
CA ILE A 254 -20.29 20.49 -33.95
C ILE A 254 -19.97 19.10 -34.51
N PRO A 255 -19.15 18.98 -35.56
CA PRO A 255 -18.72 17.68 -36.05
C PRO A 255 -17.89 16.93 -34.99
N VAL A 256 -18.17 15.65 -34.79
CA VAL A 256 -17.48 14.81 -33.81
C VAL A 256 -16.72 13.68 -34.51
N ILE A 257 -15.44 13.50 -34.15
CA ILE A 257 -14.62 12.37 -34.59
C ILE A 257 -14.25 11.53 -33.37
N VAL A 258 -14.59 10.24 -33.37
CA VAL A 258 -14.20 9.29 -32.32
C VAL A 258 -12.94 8.54 -32.76
N ILE A 259 -11.82 8.76 -32.07
CA ILE A 259 -10.55 8.07 -32.34
C ILE A 259 -10.42 6.79 -31.52
N TRP A 260 -9.58 5.87 -32.01
CA TRP A 260 -9.37 4.56 -31.40
C TRP A 260 -7.92 4.09 -31.54
N GLY A 261 -7.44 3.36 -30.54
CA GLY A 261 -6.16 2.67 -30.59
C GLY A 261 -6.27 1.20 -30.99
N PRO A 262 -5.14 0.48 -31.00
CA PRO A 262 -5.10 -0.94 -31.36
C PRO A 262 -6.00 -1.80 -30.46
N GLY A 263 -6.97 -2.50 -31.07
CA GLY A 263 -7.95 -3.32 -30.34
C GLY A 263 -9.10 -2.52 -29.71
N GLU A 264 -9.24 -1.23 -30.02
CA GLU A 264 -10.31 -0.37 -29.50
C GLU A 264 -11.35 0.03 -30.56
N ARG A 265 -11.16 -0.35 -31.84
CA ARG A 265 -12.03 0.03 -32.97
C ARG A 265 -13.51 -0.30 -32.70
N ASP A 266 -13.81 -1.52 -32.27
CA ASP A 266 -15.20 -1.94 -32.01
C ASP A 266 -15.83 -1.17 -30.86
N ALA A 267 -15.04 -0.83 -29.83
CA ALA A 267 -15.53 -0.07 -28.69
C ALA A 267 -15.85 1.38 -29.09
N ALA A 268 -14.99 2.00 -29.90
CA ALA A 268 -15.25 3.33 -30.46
C ALA A 268 -16.43 3.32 -31.44
N GLY A 269 -16.54 2.28 -32.28
CA GLY A 269 -17.69 2.08 -33.18
C GLY A 269 -19.01 1.97 -32.43
N ARG A 270 -19.04 1.30 -31.27
CA ARG A 270 -20.23 1.28 -30.41
C ARG A 270 -20.60 2.66 -29.86
N VAL A 271 -19.62 3.49 -29.50
CA VAL A 271 -19.88 4.88 -29.08
C VAL A 271 -20.55 5.67 -30.20
N VAL A 272 -20.05 5.55 -31.44
CA VAL A 272 -20.63 6.20 -32.62
C VAL A 272 -22.06 5.68 -32.87
N ALA A 273 -22.27 4.37 -32.86
CA ALA A 273 -23.58 3.77 -33.07
C ALA A 273 -24.60 4.17 -32.00
N SER A 274 -24.19 4.21 -30.72
CA SER A 274 -25.05 4.59 -29.60
C SER A 274 -25.35 6.09 -29.52
N ALA A 275 -24.63 6.95 -30.25
CA ALA A 275 -24.98 8.36 -30.34
C ALA A 275 -26.30 8.59 -31.12
N GLY A 276 -26.76 7.60 -31.90
CA GLY A 276 -28.14 7.53 -32.39
C GLY A 276 -28.55 8.56 -33.45
N LEU A 277 -27.59 9.24 -34.08
CA LEU A 277 -27.86 10.29 -35.08
C LEU A 277 -27.94 9.71 -36.50
N ARG A 278 -28.96 10.13 -37.26
CA ARG A 278 -29.19 9.73 -38.66
C ARG A 278 -28.44 10.58 -39.70
N GLY A 279 -27.36 11.26 -39.31
CA GLY A 279 -26.60 12.17 -40.17
C GLY A 279 -25.10 12.22 -39.82
N PRO A 280 -24.28 12.97 -40.58
CA PRO A 280 -22.83 12.88 -40.51
C PRO A 280 -22.21 13.47 -39.22
N GLY A 281 -23.00 13.94 -38.25
CA GLY A 281 -22.50 14.67 -37.08
C GLY A 281 -21.49 13.93 -36.20
N VAL A 282 -21.50 12.60 -36.15
CA VAL A 282 -20.55 11.78 -35.36
C VAL A 282 -19.95 10.69 -36.24
N ARG A 283 -18.61 10.64 -36.32
CA ARG A 283 -17.88 9.74 -37.21
C ARG A 283 -16.81 8.95 -36.47
N LEU A 284 -16.49 7.77 -36.98
CA LEU A 284 -15.34 6.99 -36.51
C LEU A 284 -14.09 7.43 -37.29
N ALA A 285 -12.99 7.71 -36.60
CA ALA A 285 -11.73 8.08 -37.26
C ALA A 285 -11.16 6.95 -38.12
N PRO A 286 -10.35 7.26 -39.16
CA PRO A 286 -9.55 6.27 -39.86
C PRO A 286 -8.49 5.65 -38.94
N GLU A 287 -7.80 4.60 -39.39
CA GLU A 287 -6.67 4.06 -38.62
C GLU A 287 -5.54 5.11 -38.52
N THR A 288 -5.18 5.49 -37.30
CA THR A 288 -4.16 6.51 -37.04
C THR A 288 -2.79 5.89 -36.74
N ARG A 289 -2.39 4.88 -37.52
CA ARG A 289 -1.03 4.32 -37.51
C ARG A 289 -0.33 4.67 -38.82
N PRO A 290 0.96 5.07 -38.78
CA PRO A 290 1.82 5.32 -37.61
C PRO A 290 1.34 6.51 -36.75
N LEU A 291 1.94 6.72 -35.56
CA LEU A 291 1.52 7.78 -34.61
C LEU A 291 1.61 9.20 -35.19
N SER A 292 2.38 9.42 -36.27
CA SER A 292 2.39 10.68 -37.01
C SER A 292 1.03 11.03 -37.63
N VAL A 293 0.23 10.02 -38.02
CA VAL A 293 -1.15 10.20 -38.53
C VAL A 293 -2.07 10.68 -37.40
N LEU A 294 -1.88 10.17 -36.17
CA LEU A 294 -2.61 10.65 -34.99
C LEU A 294 -2.27 12.12 -34.69
N ILE A 295 -1.00 12.49 -34.76
CA ILE A 295 -0.55 13.89 -34.56
C ILE A 295 -1.18 14.79 -35.63
N ALA A 296 -1.18 14.37 -36.90
CA ALA A 296 -1.82 15.10 -38.00
C ALA A 296 -3.32 15.32 -37.77
N LEU A 297 -4.05 14.31 -37.30
CA LEU A 297 -5.47 14.41 -36.96
C LEU A 297 -5.71 15.36 -35.79
N LEU A 298 -4.97 15.20 -34.69
CA LEU A 298 -5.15 16.01 -33.48
C LEU A 298 -4.77 17.48 -33.72
N SER A 299 -3.78 17.77 -34.56
CA SER A 299 -3.41 19.14 -34.95
C SER A 299 -4.52 19.90 -35.69
N ARG A 300 -5.47 19.18 -36.30
CA ARG A 300 -6.65 19.75 -37.01
C ARG A 300 -7.94 19.66 -36.19
N ALA A 301 -7.92 19.05 -35.01
CA ALA A 301 -9.07 19.05 -34.12
C ALA A 301 -9.36 20.47 -33.61
N GLY A 302 -10.63 20.82 -33.39
CA GLY A 302 -11.06 22.05 -32.72
C GLY A 302 -10.94 21.98 -31.19
N VAL A 303 -11.27 20.82 -30.63
CA VAL A 303 -11.08 20.49 -29.22
C VAL A 303 -10.88 18.98 -29.11
N PHE A 304 -10.11 18.54 -28.12
CA PHE A 304 -9.97 17.13 -27.79
C PHE A 304 -10.62 16.82 -26.44
N VAL A 305 -11.45 15.77 -26.37
CA VAL A 305 -12.06 15.29 -25.12
C VAL A 305 -11.68 13.84 -24.88
N GLY A 306 -11.16 13.52 -23.70
CA GLY A 306 -10.81 12.13 -23.42
C GLY A 306 -10.29 11.85 -22.03
N ASN A 307 -10.15 10.56 -21.73
CA ASN A 307 -9.58 10.08 -20.47
C ASN A 307 -8.11 10.50 -20.30
N ASP A 308 -7.61 10.49 -19.06
CA ASP A 308 -6.16 10.50 -18.73
C ASP A 308 -5.41 9.39 -19.49
N SER A 309 -4.89 9.71 -20.68
CA SER A 309 -4.36 8.75 -21.66
C SER A 309 -3.35 9.41 -22.60
N GLY A 310 -2.59 8.60 -23.34
CA GLY A 310 -1.56 9.10 -24.27
C GLY A 310 -2.06 10.15 -25.27
N PRO A 311 -3.19 9.92 -25.98
CA PRO A 311 -3.73 10.89 -26.94
C PRO A 311 -4.04 12.27 -26.35
N LEU A 312 -4.45 12.36 -25.07
CA LEU A 312 -4.68 13.63 -24.39
C LEU A 312 -3.41 14.50 -24.34
N HIS A 313 -2.27 13.88 -24.03
CA HIS A 313 -0.98 14.59 -24.03
C HIS A 313 -0.53 14.97 -25.44
N VAL A 314 -0.77 14.11 -26.44
CA VAL A 314 -0.44 14.41 -27.84
C VAL A 314 -1.26 15.61 -28.33
N ALA A 315 -2.57 15.64 -28.07
CA ALA A 315 -3.45 16.75 -28.45
C ALA A 315 -2.98 18.08 -27.83
N SER A 316 -2.70 18.08 -26.52
CA SER A 316 -2.15 19.26 -25.84
C SER A 316 -0.81 19.72 -26.43
N ALA A 317 0.07 18.78 -26.78
CA ALA A 317 1.35 19.09 -27.43
C ALA A 317 1.18 19.62 -28.87
N CYS A 318 0.06 19.33 -29.54
CA CYS A 318 -0.27 19.91 -30.84
C CYS A 318 -0.82 21.35 -30.73
N GLY A 319 -1.06 21.85 -29.51
CA GLY A 319 -1.76 23.13 -29.27
C GLY A 319 -3.29 23.02 -29.35
N THR A 320 -3.84 21.82 -29.46
CA THR A 320 -5.29 21.59 -29.44
C THR A 320 -5.80 21.83 -28.02
N PRO A 321 -6.87 22.64 -27.82
CA PRO A 321 -7.55 22.73 -26.53
C PRO A 321 -8.01 21.35 -26.08
N THR A 322 -7.78 21.03 -24.81
CA THR A 322 -8.06 19.69 -24.27
C THR A 322 -9.01 19.74 -23.08
N VAL A 323 -10.04 18.91 -23.10
CA VAL A 323 -10.89 18.58 -21.94
C VAL A 323 -10.48 17.19 -21.45
N GLY A 324 -9.64 17.16 -20.42
CA GLY A 324 -9.16 15.93 -19.81
C GLY A 324 -10.08 15.44 -18.70
N LEU A 325 -10.52 14.18 -18.80
CA LEU A 325 -11.39 13.53 -17.81
C LEU A 325 -10.56 12.72 -16.81
N TYR A 326 -10.62 13.12 -15.55
CA TYR A 326 -9.84 12.56 -14.44
C TYR A 326 -10.73 11.98 -13.35
N GLY A 327 -10.32 10.84 -12.81
CA GLY A 327 -10.93 10.25 -11.62
C GLY A 327 -9.87 9.72 -10.68
N PRO A 328 -9.38 8.47 -10.82
CA PRO A 328 -8.46 7.87 -9.85
C PRO A 328 -7.00 8.37 -9.91
N LYS A 329 -6.66 9.37 -10.72
CA LYS A 329 -5.30 9.92 -10.84
C LYS A 329 -5.34 11.42 -10.60
N ASP A 330 -4.32 11.91 -9.90
CA ASP A 330 -4.19 13.31 -9.53
C ASP A 330 -3.87 14.17 -10.77
N PRO A 331 -4.80 15.04 -11.22
CA PRO A 331 -4.53 15.89 -12.36
C PRO A 331 -3.44 16.93 -12.11
N THR A 332 -3.14 17.29 -10.85
CA THR A 332 -2.05 18.25 -10.56
C THR A 332 -0.68 17.70 -10.97
N VAL A 333 -0.56 16.37 -11.09
CA VAL A 333 0.65 15.68 -11.53
C VAL A 333 0.55 15.27 -13.00
N TYR A 334 -0.59 14.72 -13.42
CA TYR A 334 -0.74 14.03 -14.71
C TYR A 334 -1.53 14.81 -15.76
N ALA A 335 -1.96 16.04 -15.48
CA ALA A 335 -2.51 16.90 -16.52
C ALA A 335 -1.45 17.23 -17.60
N PRO A 336 -1.87 17.46 -18.85
CA PRO A 336 -0.95 17.92 -19.89
C PRO A 336 -0.24 19.21 -19.49
N GLY A 337 0.97 19.44 -20.00
CA GLY A 337 1.79 20.60 -19.64
C GLY A 337 1.34 21.93 -20.24
N SER A 338 0.72 21.93 -21.42
CA SER A 338 0.37 23.14 -22.16
C SER A 338 -1.09 23.57 -22.00
N PRO A 339 -1.37 24.87 -21.77
CA PRO A 339 -2.70 25.46 -21.95
C PRO A 339 -3.02 25.68 -23.44
N PRO A 340 -4.30 25.88 -23.83
CA PRO A 340 -5.50 25.80 -22.98
C PRO A 340 -5.90 24.35 -22.67
N ARG A 341 -6.22 24.08 -21.41
CA ARG A 341 -6.68 22.76 -20.93
C ARG A 341 -7.75 22.91 -19.83
N ALA A 342 -8.83 22.17 -19.94
CA ALA A 342 -9.82 21.97 -18.90
C ALA A 342 -9.57 20.61 -18.25
N VAL A 343 -9.53 20.61 -16.93
CA VAL A 343 -9.31 19.40 -16.14
C VAL A 343 -10.59 19.13 -15.36
N LEU A 344 -11.33 18.11 -15.79
CA LEU A 344 -12.60 17.77 -15.16
C LEU A 344 -12.42 16.54 -14.27
N CYS A 345 -12.77 16.68 -13.00
CA CYS A 345 -12.75 15.59 -12.04
C CYS A 345 -13.96 15.65 -11.11
N HIS A 346 -14.47 14.49 -10.74
CA HIS A 346 -15.43 14.37 -9.64
C HIS A 346 -14.67 13.87 -8.41
N LEU A 347 -14.51 14.75 -7.42
CA LEU A 347 -13.76 14.44 -6.21
C LEU A 347 -14.58 13.52 -5.31
N LEU A 348 -14.03 12.35 -5.02
CA LEU A 348 -14.53 11.43 -4.01
C LEU A 348 -13.61 11.46 -2.79
N PRO A 349 -13.99 10.88 -1.64
CA PRO A 349 -13.12 10.83 -0.46
C PRO A 349 -11.77 10.11 -0.67
N CYS A 350 -11.62 9.36 -1.76
CA CYS A 350 -10.36 8.73 -2.16
C CYS A 350 -9.50 9.58 -3.11
N SER A 351 -9.94 10.78 -3.50
CA SER A 351 -9.23 11.68 -4.41
C SER A 351 -8.31 12.63 -3.62
N PRO A 352 -7.04 12.83 -4.02
CA PRO A 352 -6.34 12.18 -5.13
C PRO A 352 -5.98 10.72 -4.81
N CYS A 353 -6.27 9.81 -5.74
CA CYS A 353 -6.08 8.37 -5.52
C CYS A 353 -4.68 7.92 -5.95
N ALA A 354 -3.88 7.41 -5.00
CA ALA A 354 -2.56 6.83 -5.29
C ALA A 354 -2.64 5.38 -5.84
N SER A 355 -3.83 4.77 -5.84
CA SER A 355 -3.98 3.36 -6.24
C SER A 355 -3.57 3.12 -7.69
N ARG A 356 -2.90 2.00 -7.92
CA ARG A 356 -2.54 1.50 -9.26
C ARG A 356 -3.61 0.59 -9.87
N ARG A 357 -4.65 0.23 -9.10
CA ARG A 357 -5.82 -0.57 -9.53
C ARG A 357 -7.06 -0.09 -8.77
N CYS A 358 -8.15 0.18 -9.47
CA CYS A 358 -9.42 0.55 -8.85
C CYS A 358 -10.52 -0.41 -9.32
N HIS A 359 -11.29 -0.96 -8.39
CA HIS A 359 -12.42 -1.86 -8.69
C HIS A 359 -13.76 -1.12 -8.69
N ASN A 360 -13.79 0.14 -8.25
CA ASN A 360 -15.00 0.97 -8.23
C ASN A 360 -14.69 2.41 -8.69
N PRO A 361 -14.62 2.67 -10.01
CA PRO A 361 -14.33 4.00 -10.56
C PRO A 361 -15.56 4.92 -10.52
N GLU A 362 -16.20 5.05 -9.35
CA GLU A 362 -17.36 5.93 -9.15
C GLU A 362 -17.03 7.40 -9.49
N CYS A 363 -15.78 7.84 -9.28
CA CYS A 363 -15.34 9.17 -9.67
C CYS A 363 -15.40 9.41 -11.18
N MET A 364 -15.24 8.37 -11.99
CA MET A 364 -15.50 8.48 -13.43
C MET A 364 -17.01 8.46 -13.69
N ARG A 365 -17.77 7.56 -13.05
CA ARG A 365 -19.23 7.46 -13.25
C ARG A 365 -19.99 8.71 -12.83
N ALA A 366 -19.51 9.45 -11.84
CA ALA A 366 -20.13 10.65 -11.30
C ALA A 366 -19.79 11.94 -12.09
N LEU A 367 -18.82 11.89 -13.01
CA LEU A 367 -18.59 13.01 -13.95
C LEU A 367 -19.80 13.18 -14.88
N SER A 368 -20.46 14.33 -14.78
CA SER A 368 -21.67 14.64 -15.54
C SER A 368 -21.35 14.92 -17.01
N VAL A 369 -22.23 14.47 -17.91
CA VAL A 369 -22.14 14.80 -19.33
C VAL A 369 -22.34 16.29 -19.54
N ASP A 370 -23.23 16.92 -18.76
CA ASP A 370 -23.51 18.35 -18.80
C ASP A 370 -22.28 19.23 -18.58
N THR A 371 -21.46 18.92 -17.57
CA THR A 371 -20.24 19.68 -17.28
C THR A 371 -19.24 19.51 -18.42
N VAL A 372 -19.04 18.27 -18.89
CA VAL A 372 -18.11 18.01 -20.01
C VAL A 372 -18.56 18.73 -21.28
N PHE A 373 -19.86 18.72 -21.58
CA PHE A 373 -20.43 19.39 -22.74
C PHE A 373 -20.24 20.91 -22.68
N LYS A 374 -20.59 21.56 -21.56
CA LYS A 374 -20.43 23.01 -21.37
C LYS A 374 -18.98 23.46 -21.55
N GLU A 375 -18.05 22.74 -20.92
CA GLU A 375 -16.61 23.04 -21.01
C GLU A 375 -16.07 22.82 -22.43
N THR A 376 -16.53 21.78 -23.11
CA THR A 376 -16.16 21.52 -24.51
C THR A 376 -16.63 22.66 -25.44
N LEU A 377 -17.86 23.16 -25.24
CA LEU A 377 -18.38 24.30 -25.99
C LEU A 377 -17.61 25.59 -25.69
N SER A 378 -17.30 25.85 -24.42
CA SER A 378 -16.51 27.02 -24.01
C SER A 378 -15.16 27.03 -24.72
N MET A 379 -14.44 25.91 -24.69
CA MET A 379 -13.12 25.81 -25.35
C MET A 379 -13.18 25.97 -26.86
N LEU A 380 -14.24 25.47 -27.51
CA LEU A 380 -14.43 25.65 -28.94
C LEU A 380 -14.69 27.12 -29.30
N ARG A 381 -15.52 27.82 -28.51
CA ARG A 381 -15.80 29.25 -28.69
C ARG A 381 -14.56 30.12 -28.49
N ASP A 382 -13.84 29.90 -27.40
CA ASP A 382 -12.60 30.62 -27.09
C ASP A 382 -11.54 30.48 -28.19
N ARG A 383 -11.52 29.33 -28.89
CA ARG A 383 -10.62 29.08 -30.01
C ARG A 383 -11.04 29.81 -31.29
N ILE A 384 -12.34 29.96 -31.54
CA ILE A 384 -12.87 30.73 -32.68
C ILE A 384 -12.51 32.22 -32.48
N ASP A 385 -12.59 32.72 -31.26
CA ASP A 385 -12.32 34.14 -30.93
C ASP A 385 -10.81 34.47 -30.84
N ARG A 386 -9.95 33.48 -30.62
CA ARG A 386 -8.48 33.61 -30.62
C ARG A 386 -7.82 32.46 -31.38
N PRO A 387 -7.75 32.50 -32.72
CA PRO A 387 -7.18 31.41 -33.51
C PRO A 387 -5.69 31.22 -33.18
N PHE A 388 -5.37 30.07 -32.58
CA PHE A 388 -3.99 29.63 -32.40
C PHE A 388 -3.35 29.42 -33.78
N ARG A 389 -2.26 30.14 -34.08
CA ARG A 389 -1.46 29.91 -35.29
C ARG A 389 -0.89 28.49 -35.20
N GLY A 390 -1.35 27.58 -36.05
CA GLY A 390 -1.01 26.15 -36.01
C GLY A 390 0.49 25.85 -36.01
N VAL A 391 0.84 24.57 -35.82
CA VAL A 391 2.23 24.08 -35.90
C VAL A 391 2.85 24.59 -37.22
N PRO A 392 3.90 25.43 -37.19
CA PRO A 392 4.42 26.04 -38.41
C PRO A 392 5.05 24.97 -39.30
N LEU A 393 4.51 24.81 -40.51
CA LEU A 393 5.27 24.25 -41.63
C LEU A 393 6.23 25.37 -42.07
N ARG A 394 7.52 25.33 -41.71
CA ARG A 394 8.45 26.37 -42.18
C ARG A 394 9.82 25.90 -42.66
N ARG A 395 10.18 26.48 -43.82
CA ARG A 395 11.50 26.63 -44.46
C ARG A 395 12.45 27.48 -43.57
N PRO A 396 13.78 27.48 -43.81
CA PRO A 396 14.81 27.71 -42.79
C PRO A 396 14.90 29.15 -42.27
N TRP A 397 15.31 29.28 -41.00
CA TRP A 397 15.33 30.51 -40.20
C TRP A 397 16.59 31.37 -40.42
N ARG A 398 16.43 32.69 -40.32
CA ARG A 398 17.47 33.66 -39.95
C ARG A 398 17.26 34.11 -38.50
N THR A 399 18.36 34.28 -37.78
CA THR A 399 18.48 34.69 -36.37
C THR A 399 18.36 36.21 -36.17
N MET A 400 17.78 36.63 -35.05
CA MET A 400 18.08 37.92 -34.40
C MET A 400 18.04 37.77 -32.88
N THR A 401 18.95 38.48 -32.22
CA THR A 401 19.28 38.49 -30.80
C THR A 401 18.70 39.70 -30.05
N GLU A 402 18.75 39.61 -28.71
CA GLU A 402 18.83 40.66 -27.68
C GLU A 402 17.58 41.00 -26.83
N GLY A 403 17.80 41.05 -25.50
CA GLY A 403 17.23 42.08 -24.62
C GLY A 403 16.54 41.62 -23.32
N GLY A 404 17.23 41.78 -22.17
CA GLY A 404 16.63 42.36 -20.95
C GLY A 404 16.34 41.47 -19.73
N GLU A 405 17.24 41.52 -18.73
CA GLU A 405 17.07 40.98 -17.37
C GLU A 405 16.16 41.85 -16.47
N ARG A 406 15.51 41.23 -15.47
CA ARG A 406 15.07 41.91 -14.24
C ARG A 406 15.03 40.92 -13.05
N ARG A 407 15.76 41.23 -11.97
CA ARG A 407 15.75 40.54 -10.66
C ARG A 407 14.84 41.27 -9.66
N LEU A 408 14.31 40.53 -8.67
CA LEU A 408 13.70 41.05 -7.44
C LEU A 408 14.23 40.28 -6.19
N PRO A 409 14.18 40.88 -4.99
CA PRO A 409 15.12 40.63 -3.90
C PRO A 409 14.67 39.58 -2.89
N VAL A 410 15.65 38.98 -2.21
CA VAL A 410 15.49 37.99 -1.14
C VAL A 410 15.90 38.64 0.18
N ASP A 411 15.00 38.71 1.15
CA ASP A 411 15.37 38.75 2.58
C ASP A 411 14.20 38.36 3.48
N ALA A 412 14.39 37.28 4.24
CA ALA A 412 13.83 37.03 5.58
C ALA A 412 14.48 35.74 6.13
N ARG A 413 15.37 35.88 7.11
CA ARG A 413 16.14 34.78 7.71
C ARG A 413 15.28 33.96 8.67
N ALA A 414 15.16 32.66 8.40
CA ALA A 414 14.77 31.63 9.37
C ALA A 414 16.03 30.94 9.95
N PRO A 415 15.98 30.35 11.16
CA PRO A 415 17.14 29.73 11.81
C PRO A 415 17.71 28.56 11.01
N SER A 416 19.04 28.45 10.97
CA SER A 416 19.82 27.58 10.09
C SER A 416 19.59 26.07 10.32
N THR A 417 19.01 25.38 9.33
CA THR A 417 19.12 23.91 9.19
C THR A 417 20.19 23.60 8.14
N GLY A 418 21.40 23.30 8.59
CA GLY A 418 22.54 23.00 7.70
C GLY A 418 22.45 21.61 7.03
N PRO A 419 23.31 21.32 6.04
CA PRO A 419 23.40 19.99 5.41
C PRO A 419 23.89 18.92 6.39
N PHE A 420 23.38 17.69 6.28
CA PHE A 420 23.88 16.52 7.01
C PHE A 420 25.39 16.35 6.78
N ARG A 421 26.14 16.08 7.85
CA ARG A 421 27.57 15.77 7.77
C ARG A 421 27.79 14.27 7.65
N PHE A 422 28.84 13.92 6.91
CA PHE A 422 29.26 12.53 6.68
C PHE A 422 30.65 12.36 7.27
N PHE A 423 30.85 11.32 8.06
CA PHE A 423 32.18 10.96 8.55
C PHE A 423 32.36 9.45 8.58
N ARG A 424 33.62 9.02 8.62
CA ARG A 424 34.00 7.61 8.82
C ARG A 424 34.61 7.47 10.21
N ALA A 425 34.20 6.44 10.92
CA ALA A 425 34.82 5.99 12.16
C ALA A 425 35.04 4.47 12.03
N GLY A 426 36.30 4.05 11.96
CA GLY A 426 36.66 2.66 11.64
C GLY A 426 36.02 2.16 10.33
N ALA A 427 35.43 0.98 10.37
CA ALA A 427 34.72 0.37 9.22
C ALA A 427 33.29 0.93 8.99
N TRP A 428 32.84 1.88 9.80
CA TRP A 428 31.49 2.44 9.76
C TRP A 428 31.43 3.80 9.06
N ARG A 429 30.38 4.00 8.27
CA ARG A 429 30.03 5.29 7.64
C ARG A 429 28.83 5.90 8.33
N TRP A 430 28.97 7.11 8.88
CA TRP A 430 27.93 7.79 9.63
C TRP A 430 27.36 8.99 8.87
N THR A 431 26.07 9.21 9.05
CA THR A 431 25.32 10.40 8.59
C THR A 431 24.65 11.02 9.81
N VAL A 432 24.95 12.29 10.08
CA VAL A 432 24.58 13.01 11.31
C VAL A 432 24.10 14.43 11.00
N HIS A 433 23.25 14.96 11.87
CA HIS A 433 22.84 16.37 11.80
C HIS A 433 24.07 17.29 12.05
N PRO A 434 24.22 18.45 11.37
CA PRO A 434 25.44 19.26 11.43
C PRO A 434 25.84 19.76 12.81
N GLN A 435 24.89 19.91 13.76
CA GLN A 435 25.17 20.30 15.15
C GLN A 435 25.71 19.14 16.00
N GLU A 436 25.49 17.89 15.60
CA GLU A 436 25.79 16.68 16.39
C GLU A 436 27.06 15.96 15.89
N ALA A 437 27.71 16.47 14.84
CA ALA A 437 28.70 15.72 14.08
C ALA A 437 30.08 15.56 14.73
N GLY A 438 30.55 16.56 15.48
CA GLY A 438 31.81 16.46 16.23
C GLY A 438 31.70 15.48 17.41
N PRO A 439 30.72 15.68 18.30
CA PRO A 439 30.54 14.85 19.49
C PRO A 439 30.26 13.37 19.18
N LEU A 440 29.45 13.07 18.16
CA LEU A 440 29.21 11.68 17.73
C LEU A 440 30.42 11.03 17.06
N ALA A 441 31.24 11.80 16.34
CA ALA A 441 32.46 11.26 15.75
C ALA A 441 33.45 10.85 16.84
N ASP A 442 33.61 11.66 17.88
CA ASP A 442 34.50 11.35 18.99
C ASP A 442 33.96 10.22 19.89
N ALA A 443 32.64 10.12 20.09
CA ALA A 443 32.03 9.02 20.82
C ALA A 443 32.08 7.70 20.01
N ALA A 444 31.81 7.75 18.71
CA ALA A 444 31.88 6.59 17.82
C ALA A 444 33.32 6.06 17.68
N MET A 445 34.32 6.94 17.57
CA MET A 445 35.74 6.56 17.52
C MET A 445 36.25 5.98 18.85
N ARG A 446 35.73 6.44 20.01
CA ARG A 446 36.04 5.85 21.32
C ARG A 446 35.37 4.48 21.57
N SER A 447 34.37 4.10 20.76
CA SER A 447 33.48 2.96 20.99
C SER A 447 33.76 1.69 20.16
N GLU A 448 34.91 1.58 19.47
CA GLU A 448 35.22 0.40 18.64
C GLU A 448 35.12 -0.95 19.38
N ALA A 449 35.14 -0.94 20.73
CA ALA A 449 34.93 -2.11 21.58
C ALA A 449 33.48 -2.67 21.63
N GLY A 450 32.46 -1.93 21.15
CA GLY A 450 31.04 -2.24 21.41
C GLY A 450 30.16 -2.57 20.20
N LEU A 451 30.62 -2.34 18.97
CA LEU A 451 29.83 -2.56 17.75
C LEU A 451 30.01 -3.99 17.21
N PRO A 452 28.94 -4.70 16.83
CA PRO A 452 29.04 -6.09 16.40
C PRO A 452 29.90 -6.22 15.12
N GLY A 453 31.03 -6.90 15.24
CA GLY A 453 31.98 -7.18 14.15
C GLY A 453 33.44 -6.79 14.40
N THR A 454 33.79 -6.22 15.56
CA THR A 454 35.16 -5.79 15.88
C THR A 454 35.93 -6.73 16.81
N SER A 455 35.29 -7.72 17.45
CA SER A 455 35.96 -8.75 18.25
C SER A 455 35.81 -10.15 17.63
N ALA A 456 36.95 -10.81 17.40
CA ALA A 456 37.01 -12.20 17.00
C ALA A 456 36.52 -13.09 18.16
N GLY A 457 35.45 -13.87 17.95
CA GLY A 457 35.20 -15.08 18.77
C GLY A 457 33.81 -15.29 19.41
N GLY A 458 32.86 -14.34 19.38
CA GLY A 458 31.55 -14.51 20.03
C GLY A 458 30.40 -14.76 19.06
N ASN A 459 29.68 -15.89 19.18
CA ASN A 459 28.49 -16.19 18.36
C ASN A 459 27.29 -15.29 18.76
N PRO A 460 26.89 -14.26 17.99
CA PRO A 460 25.90 -13.25 18.41
C PRO A 460 24.44 -13.75 18.42
N ARG A 461 24.24 -15.06 18.23
CA ARG A 461 22.95 -15.66 17.89
C ARG A 461 21.93 -15.74 19.04
N ARG A 462 22.30 -15.48 20.29
CA ARG A 462 21.40 -15.73 21.44
C ARG A 462 20.93 -14.51 22.26
N GLN A 463 21.54 -13.33 22.15
CA GLN A 463 21.18 -12.16 23.00
C GLN A 463 20.17 -11.19 22.38
N PHE A 464 20.10 -11.05 21.04
CA PHE A 464 19.40 -9.90 20.42
C PHE A 464 17.93 -10.14 20.02
N LEU A 465 17.21 -11.08 20.63
CA LEU A 465 15.85 -11.42 20.22
C LEU A 465 14.85 -11.40 21.38
N ARG A 466 14.16 -10.24 21.48
CA ARG A 466 12.77 -10.01 21.96
C ARG A 466 12.63 -9.18 23.25
N THR A 467 12.60 -7.86 23.10
CA THR A 467 11.58 -7.00 23.72
C THR A 467 11.58 -5.64 23.04
N LYS A 468 10.38 -5.08 22.83
CA LYS A 468 10.20 -3.72 22.32
C LYS A 468 10.37 -2.78 23.51
N LEU A 469 11.52 -2.11 23.57
CA LEU A 469 11.86 -0.98 24.44
C LEU A 469 11.20 -1.00 25.83
N CYS A 470 11.74 -1.83 26.73
CA CYS A 470 11.79 -1.60 28.18
C CYS A 470 12.84 -2.58 28.77
N ARG A 471 13.88 -1.98 29.40
CA ARG A 471 15.08 -2.54 30.05
C ARG A 471 15.75 -3.80 29.47
N PHE A 472 16.99 -3.62 29.01
CA PHE A 472 18.07 -4.58 29.23
C PHE A 472 19.31 -3.83 29.70
N ALA A 473 19.93 -4.31 30.77
CA ALA A 473 21.37 -4.50 30.88
C ALA A 473 21.53 -5.70 31.82
N PRO A 474 21.92 -6.87 31.28
CA PRO A 474 23.28 -7.37 31.55
C PRO A 474 23.93 -8.10 30.34
N ASP A 475 23.43 -7.93 29.11
CA ASP A 475 23.67 -8.87 28.01
C ASP A 475 23.86 -8.24 26.60
N GLY A 476 24.39 -7.01 26.50
CA GLY A 476 24.99 -6.52 25.23
C GLY A 476 24.37 -5.29 24.56
N SER A 477 23.72 -4.40 25.30
CA SER A 477 23.62 -2.98 24.92
C SER A 477 24.82 -2.21 25.49
N VAL A 478 25.39 -1.29 24.71
CA VAL A 478 26.38 -0.34 25.22
C VAL A 478 25.64 0.97 25.47
N ASP A 479 25.57 1.39 26.73
CA ASP A 479 25.13 2.74 27.10
C ASP A 479 26.14 3.72 26.49
N PHE A 480 25.66 4.52 25.54
CA PHE A 480 26.46 5.57 24.93
C PHE A 480 25.97 6.91 25.45
N SER A 481 26.88 7.71 26.01
CA SER A 481 26.65 9.12 26.25
C SER A 481 27.40 9.94 25.20
N VAL A 482 26.70 10.88 24.58
CA VAL A 482 27.29 11.90 23.70
C VAL A 482 27.08 13.23 24.41
N GLU A 483 28.16 13.87 24.88
CA GLU A 483 28.12 15.12 25.68
C GLU A 483 27.14 15.08 26.87
N GLY A 484 27.08 13.95 27.60
CA GLY A 484 26.19 13.82 28.77
C GLY A 484 24.72 13.54 28.44
N ARG A 485 24.36 13.37 27.16
CA ARG A 485 23.02 12.90 26.73
C ARG A 485 23.04 11.38 26.48
N ASN A 486 22.09 10.66 27.08
CA ASN A 486 21.90 9.23 26.80
C ASN A 486 21.28 9.05 25.41
N VAL A 487 21.78 8.07 24.65
CA VAL A 487 21.26 7.75 23.31
C VAL A 487 20.94 6.26 23.15
N PHE A 488 19.95 5.95 22.33
CA PHE A 488 19.53 4.58 22.04
C PHE A 488 20.03 4.12 20.67
N LEU A 489 20.77 3.01 20.63
CA LEU A 489 21.31 2.41 19.40
C LEU A 489 20.47 1.22 18.93
N LYS A 490 19.88 1.32 17.73
CA LYS A 490 19.11 0.24 17.10
C LYS A 490 19.86 -0.40 15.93
N VAL A 491 20.27 -1.67 16.07
CA VAL A 491 21.13 -2.38 15.11
C VAL A 491 20.36 -3.33 14.19
N TYR A 492 20.73 -3.33 12.90
CA TYR A 492 20.14 -4.13 11.81
C TYR A 492 21.18 -5.05 11.20
N PRO A 493 21.22 -6.34 11.56
CA PRO A 493 22.20 -7.27 11.02
C PRO A 493 21.96 -7.51 9.52
N VAL A 494 23.02 -7.40 8.71
CA VAL A 494 22.99 -7.60 7.26
C VAL A 494 23.35 -9.07 6.94
N ARG A 495 22.34 -9.95 7.02
CA ARG A 495 22.53 -11.41 7.03
C ARG A 495 22.61 -12.08 5.65
N SER A 496 22.22 -11.40 4.57
CA SER A 496 22.16 -11.98 3.23
C SER A 496 22.80 -11.11 2.15
N LEU A 497 23.29 -11.73 1.08
CA LEU A 497 23.80 -11.04 -0.11
C LEU A 497 22.76 -10.05 -0.67
N VAL A 498 21.47 -10.40 -0.62
CA VAL A 498 20.35 -9.54 -1.03
C VAL A 498 20.22 -8.32 -0.12
N GLN A 499 20.41 -8.46 1.20
CA GLN A 499 20.38 -7.33 2.12
C GLN A 499 21.62 -6.43 1.97
N ARG A 500 22.81 -7.00 1.71
CA ARG A 500 24.02 -6.21 1.37
C ARG A 500 23.81 -5.40 0.09
N LEU A 501 23.29 -6.04 -0.96
CA LEU A 501 22.94 -5.37 -2.21
C LEU A 501 21.87 -4.28 -2.01
N ARG A 502 20.87 -4.50 -1.14
CA ARG A 502 19.87 -3.46 -0.80
C ARG A 502 20.48 -2.29 -0.03
N SER A 503 21.36 -2.54 0.93
CA SER A 503 22.06 -1.50 1.69
C SER A 503 22.98 -0.67 0.78
N MET A 504 23.72 -1.31 -0.13
CA MET A 504 24.53 -0.65 -1.17
C MET A 504 23.69 0.19 -2.16
N LEU A 505 22.43 -0.16 -2.37
CA LEU A 505 21.48 0.59 -3.20
C LEU A 505 20.68 1.66 -2.42
N GLY A 506 21.10 1.99 -1.18
CA GLY A 506 20.46 3.00 -0.35
C GLY A 506 19.11 2.60 0.25
N ARG A 507 18.82 1.28 0.34
CA ARG A 507 17.56 0.72 0.85
C ARG A 507 17.74 -0.06 2.16
N SER A 508 18.64 0.36 3.04
CA SER A 508 18.76 -0.27 4.37
C SER A 508 17.54 0.04 5.25
N GLN A 509 17.16 -0.90 6.12
CA GLN A 509 16.04 -0.70 7.04
C GLN A 509 16.31 0.43 8.03
N ALA A 510 17.54 0.50 8.52
CA ALA A 510 18.04 1.58 9.36
C ALA A 510 17.88 2.97 8.71
N ARG A 511 18.32 3.14 7.45
CA ARG A 511 18.17 4.40 6.71
C ARG A 511 16.71 4.77 6.52
N VAL A 512 15.87 3.80 6.17
CA VAL A 512 14.43 4.01 5.98
C VAL A 512 13.77 4.48 7.27
N GLU A 513 14.14 3.91 8.41
CA GLU A 513 13.63 4.35 9.72
C GLU A 513 14.14 5.73 10.10
N PHE A 514 15.44 5.99 9.97
CA PHE A 514 16.04 7.29 10.25
C PHE A 514 15.38 8.42 9.46
N CYS A 515 15.25 8.27 8.13
CA CYS A 515 14.62 9.29 7.29
C CYS A 515 13.15 9.55 7.66
N ARG A 516 12.42 8.51 8.09
CA ARG A 516 11.02 8.66 8.53
C ARG A 516 10.91 9.35 9.86
N LEU A 517 11.70 8.91 10.84
CA LEU A 517 11.77 9.56 12.16
C LEU A 517 12.15 11.03 11.99
N HIS A 518 13.09 11.35 11.09
CA HIS A 518 13.55 12.72 10.93
C HIS A 518 12.46 13.61 10.37
N ARG A 519 11.73 13.13 9.36
CA ARG A 519 10.57 13.84 8.81
C ARG A 519 9.42 13.95 9.82
N LEU A 520 9.18 12.90 10.60
CA LEU A 520 8.13 12.89 11.63
C LEU A 520 8.45 13.89 12.75
N HIS A 521 9.67 13.86 13.25
CA HIS A 521 10.16 14.75 14.30
C HIS A 521 10.12 16.23 13.84
N ALA A 522 10.65 16.52 12.64
CA ALA A 522 10.57 17.87 12.05
C ALA A 522 9.13 18.34 11.79
N GLY A 523 8.19 17.42 11.57
CA GLY A 523 6.77 17.71 11.43
C GLY A 523 6.01 17.80 12.76
N GLY A 524 6.69 17.76 13.90
CA GLY A 524 6.08 17.82 15.23
C GLY A 524 5.33 16.55 15.66
N ALA A 525 5.55 15.41 14.97
CA ALA A 525 4.97 14.14 15.43
C ALA A 525 5.66 13.68 16.72
N PRO A 526 4.93 13.00 17.62
CA PRO A 526 5.47 12.53 18.89
C PRO A 526 6.32 11.27 18.70
N VAL A 527 7.50 11.40 18.12
CA VAL A 527 8.48 10.32 17.89
C VAL A 527 9.80 10.66 18.58
N PRO A 528 10.65 9.65 18.90
CA PRO A 528 12.01 9.92 19.38
C PRO A 528 12.79 10.74 18.35
N GLU A 529 13.61 11.66 18.82
CA GLU A 529 14.55 12.40 17.98
C GLU A 529 15.54 11.45 17.30
N PRO A 530 15.70 11.51 15.97
CA PRO A 530 16.71 10.74 15.27
C PRO A 530 18.01 11.53 15.17
N ILE A 531 19.04 11.02 15.82
CA ILE A 531 20.33 11.67 15.97
C ILE A 531 21.26 11.31 14.80
N ALA A 532 21.39 10.00 14.51
CA ALA A 532 22.32 9.52 13.49
C ALA A 532 21.90 8.22 12.80
N PHE A 533 22.51 7.96 11.65
CA PHE A 533 22.43 6.68 10.95
C PHE A 533 23.84 6.20 10.54
N GLY A 534 24.15 4.94 10.84
CA GLY A 534 25.43 4.30 10.56
C GLY A 534 25.33 3.09 9.64
N GLN A 535 26.32 2.92 8.77
CA GLN A 535 26.47 1.76 7.88
C GLN A 535 27.78 1.05 8.14
N GLY A 536 27.72 -0.19 8.61
CA GLY A 536 28.86 -1.05 8.88
C GLY A 536 28.96 -2.25 7.95
N PRO A 537 30.06 -3.04 8.05
CA PRO A 537 30.30 -4.19 7.19
C PRO A 537 29.35 -5.37 7.43
N ALA A 538 28.89 -5.56 8.68
CA ALA A 538 28.00 -6.66 9.08
C ALA A 538 26.61 -6.21 9.55
N ALA A 539 26.42 -4.92 9.82
CA ALA A 539 25.17 -4.35 10.32
C ALA A 539 25.02 -2.88 9.89
N ASP A 540 23.78 -2.40 9.82
CA ASP A 540 23.45 -0.96 9.76
C ASP A 540 22.84 -0.55 11.12
N ALA A 541 22.91 0.72 11.52
CA ALA A 541 22.38 1.16 12.82
C ALA A 541 21.72 2.54 12.76
N VAL A 542 20.78 2.80 13.68
CA VAL A 542 20.15 4.12 13.89
C VAL A 542 20.36 4.53 15.34
N VAL A 543 20.77 5.77 15.57
CA VAL A 543 20.93 6.39 16.89
C VAL A 543 19.75 7.33 17.12
N LEU A 544 19.07 7.15 18.24
CA LEU A 544 17.88 7.89 18.64
C LEU A 544 18.08 8.52 20.02
N GLU A 545 17.27 9.51 20.35
CA GLU A 545 17.00 9.94 21.73
C GLU A 545 16.77 8.73 22.64
N ASP A 546 17.46 8.69 23.78
CA ASP A 546 17.10 7.75 24.83
C ASP A 546 15.82 8.22 25.51
N LEU A 547 14.77 7.43 25.35
CA LEU A 547 13.49 7.65 26.01
C LEU A 547 13.48 7.09 27.44
N GLY A 548 14.55 6.44 27.91
CA GLY A 548 14.62 5.81 29.22
C GLY A 548 13.65 4.63 29.40
N GLY A 549 13.43 4.23 30.65
CA GLY A 549 12.55 3.11 31.04
C GLY A 549 11.04 3.38 30.95
N ILE A 550 10.59 4.23 30.02
CA ILE A 550 9.17 4.59 29.90
C ILE A 550 8.34 3.35 29.54
N PRO A 551 7.27 3.04 30.30
CA PRO A 551 6.43 1.88 30.03
C PRO A 551 5.63 2.02 28.74
N THR A 552 5.34 0.89 28.09
CA THR A 552 4.42 0.88 26.96
C THR A 552 2.98 1.10 27.43
N VAL A 553 2.12 1.67 26.56
CA VAL A 553 0.67 1.76 26.80
C VAL A 553 0.07 0.39 27.08
N ARG A 554 0.63 -0.68 26.50
CA ARG A 554 0.21 -2.06 26.79
C ARG A 554 0.47 -2.41 28.26
N ASP A 555 1.67 -2.13 28.76
CA ASP A 555 2.07 -2.51 30.12
C ASP A 555 1.29 -1.71 31.17
N LEU A 556 1.11 -0.41 30.92
CA LEU A 556 0.27 0.43 31.78
C LEU A 556 -1.18 -0.08 31.85
N LEU A 557 -1.79 -0.44 30.71
CA LEU A 557 -3.17 -0.94 30.72
C LEU A 557 -3.30 -2.34 31.35
N LEU A 558 -2.22 -3.13 31.39
CA LEU A 558 -2.19 -4.44 32.07
C LEU A 558 -2.15 -4.31 33.60
N GLN A 559 -1.65 -3.20 34.13
CA GLN A 559 -1.68 -2.89 35.57
C GLN A 559 -3.06 -2.46 36.08
N ASP A 560 -4.07 -2.44 35.19
CA ASP A 560 -5.44 -2.02 35.45
C ASP A 560 -5.58 -0.69 36.23
N PRO A 561 -5.11 0.43 35.67
CA PRO A 561 -5.09 1.70 36.36
C PRO A 561 -6.50 2.24 36.62
N PRO A 562 -6.69 3.11 37.64
CA PRO A 562 -7.98 3.73 37.94
C PRO A 562 -8.63 4.38 36.71
N GLU A 563 -9.97 4.41 36.66
CA GLU A 563 -10.71 4.82 35.45
C GLU A 563 -10.31 6.20 34.91
N GLY A 564 -10.01 7.16 35.79
CA GLY A 564 -9.53 8.50 35.42
C GLY A 564 -8.20 8.47 34.66
N ALA A 565 -7.19 7.80 35.22
CA ALA A 565 -5.86 7.64 34.62
C ALA A 565 -5.93 6.82 33.32
N ARG A 566 -6.72 5.75 33.33
CA ARG A 566 -6.99 4.92 32.16
C ARG A 566 -7.58 5.73 31.01
N ARG A 567 -8.56 6.59 31.29
CA ARG A 567 -9.15 7.49 30.29
C ARG A 567 -8.13 8.49 29.75
N ALA A 568 -7.30 9.08 30.61
CA ALA A 568 -6.26 10.01 30.20
C ALA A 568 -5.27 9.37 29.22
N ILE A 569 -4.78 8.15 29.51
CA ILE A 569 -3.88 7.39 28.63
C ILE A 569 -4.52 7.19 27.25
N LEU A 570 -5.77 6.74 27.19
CA LEU A 570 -6.45 6.48 25.91
C LEU A 570 -6.69 7.75 25.08
N TYR A 571 -6.90 8.90 25.74
CA TYR A 571 -7.03 10.19 25.06
C TYR A 571 -5.69 10.71 24.55
N ALA A 572 -4.63 10.58 25.35
CA ALA A 572 -3.28 10.92 24.91
C ALA A 572 -2.86 10.07 23.70
N VAL A 573 -3.24 8.79 23.68
CA VAL A 573 -3.06 7.91 22.51
C VAL A 573 -3.80 8.45 21.28
N ALA A 574 -5.08 8.82 21.42
CA ALA A 574 -5.85 9.39 20.31
C ALA A 574 -5.20 10.68 19.77
N ASP A 575 -4.81 11.59 20.67
CA ASP A 575 -4.18 12.86 20.33
C ASP A 575 -2.83 12.66 19.62
N ALA A 576 -2.00 11.73 20.09
CA ALA A 576 -0.72 11.40 19.44
C ALA A 576 -0.88 10.86 18.02
N ILE A 577 -1.95 10.11 17.75
CA ILE A 577 -2.26 9.59 16.41
C ILE A 577 -2.78 10.71 15.51
N VAL A 578 -3.52 11.68 16.05
CA VAL A 578 -3.91 12.89 15.31
C VAL A 578 -2.65 13.62 14.87
N SER A 579 -1.70 13.87 15.76
CA SER A 579 -0.41 14.49 15.42
C SER A 579 0.37 13.68 14.38
N LEU A 580 0.45 12.34 14.55
CA LEU A 580 1.11 11.46 13.59
C LEU A 580 0.48 11.57 12.19
N HIS A 581 -0.85 11.43 12.09
CA HIS A 581 -1.54 11.53 10.81
C HIS A 581 -1.54 12.95 10.25
N GLY A 582 -1.41 13.98 11.08
CA GLY A 582 -1.24 15.38 10.68
C GLY A 582 0.02 15.60 9.83
N THR A 583 1.09 14.85 10.10
CA THR A 583 2.32 14.86 9.26
C THR A 583 2.17 14.14 7.91
N GLY A 584 1.01 13.55 7.64
CA GLY A 584 0.77 12.70 6.47
C GLY A 584 1.24 11.25 6.65
N PHE A 585 1.74 10.86 7.83
CA PHE A 585 2.26 9.51 8.03
C PHE A 585 1.16 8.51 8.40
N ILE A 586 1.16 7.34 7.77
CA ILE A 586 0.26 6.23 8.05
C ILE A 586 1.07 5.04 8.53
N HIS A 587 0.75 4.56 9.72
CA HIS A 587 1.44 3.44 10.34
C HIS A 587 0.66 2.14 10.10
N GLU A 588 1.23 1.22 9.32
CA GLU A 588 0.61 -0.05 8.89
C GLU A 588 0.64 -1.14 9.95
N ASP A 589 1.42 -0.98 11.02
CA ASP A 589 1.50 -1.95 12.13
C ASP A 589 1.38 -1.26 13.50
N LEU A 590 0.49 -0.27 13.62
CA LEU A 590 0.36 0.53 14.83
C LEU A 590 -0.25 -0.32 15.95
N HIS A 591 0.44 -0.47 17.07
CA HIS A 591 -0.06 -1.28 18.18
C HIS A 591 0.35 -0.70 19.53
N ALA A 592 -0.38 -1.02 20.61
CA ALA A 592 -0.15 -0.45 21.94
C ALA A 592 1.28 -0.66 22.49
N GLY A 593 1.97 -1.74 22.09
CA GLY A 593 3.38 -1.95 22.45
C GLY A 593 4.41 -1.11 21.66
N ASN A 594 3.97 -0.25 20.73
CA ASN A 594 4.80 0.73 20.01
C ASN A 594 4.50 2.16 20.50
N LEU A 595 3.66 2.30 21.53
CA LEU A 595 3.29 3.57 22.13
C LEU A 595 3.86 3.58 23.53
N LEU A 596 4.82 4.45 23.79
CA LEU A 596 5.41 4.67 25.10
C LEU A 596 4.67 5.84 25.76
N CYS A 597 4.37 5.75 27.06
CA CYS A 597 3.63 6.79 27.77
C CYS A 597 4.50 7.34 28.90
N HIS A 598 5.01 8.55 28.70
CA HIS A 598 5.81 9.26 29.70
C HIS A 598 4.99 9.50 30.98
N PRO A 599 5.61 9.60 32.18
CA PRO A 599 4.91 9.91 33.43
C PRO A 599 4.05 11.19 33.38
N THR A 600 4.41 12.15 32.54
CA THR A 600 3.62 13.38 32.29
C THR A 600 2.36 13.16 31.43
N GLY A 601 2.12 11.93 30.95
CA GLY A 601 1.00 11.57 30.08
C GLY A 601 1.28 11.73 28.57
N ALA A 602 2.47 12.19 28.19
CA ALA A 602 2.86 12.33 26.78
C ALA A 602 3.13 10.96 26.13
N ILE A 603 2.59 10.74 24.93
CA ILE A 603 2.85 9.52 24.15
C ILE A 603 4.05 9.73 23.24
N ARG A 604 4.91 8.71 23.09
CA ARG A 604 5.96 8.61 22.06
C ARG A 604 5.73 7.37 21.20
N ILE A 605 5.81 7.53 19.88
CA ILE A 605 5.55 6.48 18.89
C ILE A 605 6.88 5.96 18.37
N VAL A 606 7.11 4.65 18.56
CA VAL A 606 8.35 3.97 18.14
C VAL A 606 8.08 2.95 17.03
N ASP A 607 9.14 2.45 16.39
CA ASP A 607 9.08 1.41 15.34
C ASP A 607 8.30 1.85 14.08
N VAL A 608 8.65 3.02 13.53
CA VAL A 608 8.02 3.63 12.34
C VAL A 608 8.46 2.99 11.00
N GLN A 609 9.10 1.82 11.05
CA GLN A 609 9.56 1.08 9.87
C GLN A 609 8.42 0.57 9.00
N ARG A 610 7.24 0.38 9.58
CA ARG A 610 6.06 -0.14 8.87
C ARG A 610 5.04 0.97 8.71
N GLY A 611 5.43 2.00 7.98
CA GLY A 611 4.54 3.09 7.60
C GLY A 611 5.01 3.79 6.33
N TYR A 612 4.19 4.68 5.83
CA TYR A 612 4.44 5.46 4.63
C TYR A 612 3.77 6.82 4.75
N PHE A 613 4.24 7.78 3.97
CA PHE A 613 3.63 9.11 3.91
C PHE A 613 2.63 9.22 2.76
N VAL A 614 1.54 9.92 3.02
CA VAL A 614 0.48 10.33 2.10
C VAL A 614 0.10 11.78 2.41
N SER A 615 -0.10 12.60 1.39
CA SER A 615 -0.46 14.00 1.57
C SER A 615 -1.72 14.38 0.79
N PRO A 616 -2.86 14.67 1.46
CA PRO A 616 -3.20 14.35 2.85
C PRO A 616 -3.72 12.90 3.02
N PRO A 617 -3.64 12.29 4.23
CA PRO A 617 -4.19 10.97 4.47
C PRO A 617 -5.71 10.99 4.46
N GLY A 618 -6.32 10.13 3.63
CA GLY A 618 -7.77 9.97 3.55
C GLY A 618 -8.34 9.15 4.72
N ILE A 619 -9.66 9.10 4.81
CA ILE A 619 -10.38 8.26 5.79
C ILE A 619 -9.95 6.77 5.72
N PRO A 620 -9.81 6.14 4.54
CA PRO A 620 -9.37 4.74 4.45
C PRO A 620 -7.96 4.48 5.00
N ASP A 621 -7.04 5.43 4.81
CA ASP A 621 -5.66 5.30 5.26
C ASP A 621 -5.59 5.40 6.79
N ARG A 622 -6.27 6.42 7.35
CA ARG A 622 -6.41 6.61 8.80
C ARG A 622 -7.11 5.41 9.45
N ALA A 623 -8.15 4.89 8.80
CA ALA A 623 -8.90 3.74 9.27
C ALA A 623 -8.04 2.48 9.37
N LEU A 624 -7.09 2.26 8.44
CA LEU A 624 -6.17 1.14 8.52
C LEU A 624 -5.28 1.24 9.75
N SER A 625 -4.66 2.40 9.99
CA SER A 625 -3.77 2.60 11.14
C SER A 625 -4.51 2.48 12.47
N LEU A 626 -5.68 3.14 12.59
CA LEU A 626 -6.56 3.03 13.75
C LEU A 626 -7.05 1.60 13.98
N ALA A 627 -7.38 0.85 12.92
CA ALA A 627 -7.82 -0.53 13.06
C ALA A 627 -6.72 -1.45 13.60
N HIS A 628 -5.46 -1.25 13.22
CA HIS A 628 -4.32 -1.97 13.81
C HIS A 628 -4.19 -1.67 15.31
N LEU A 629 -4.30 -0.40 15.69
CA LEU A 629 -4.24 -0.01 17.10
C LEU A 629 -5.40 -0.62 17.90
N LEU A 630 -6.64 -0.43 17.45
CA LEU A 630 -7.83 -0.93 18.12
C LEU A 630 -7.85 -2.46 18.18
N PHE A 631 -7.27 -3.13 17.20
CA PHE A 631 -7.04 -4.58 17.25
C PHE A 631 -6.11 -4.94 18.41
N SER A 632 -4.97 -4.27 18.53
CA SER A 632 -4.00 -4.51 19.60
C SER A 632 -4.54 -4.18 21.00
N LEU A 633 -5.40 -3.17 21.10
CA LEU A 633 -6.07 -2.78 22.34
C LEU A 633 -7.26 -3.69 22.70
N SER A 634 -7.69 -4.57 21.80
CA SER A 634 -8.97 -5.28 21.96
C SER A 634 -9.01 -6.25 23.14
N GLU A 635 -7.86 -6.76 23.58
CA GLU A 635 -7.70 -7.60 24.76
C GLU A 635 -7.52 -6.78 26.05
N LEU A 636 -7.12 -5.51 25.92
CA LEU A 636 -6.78 -4.63 27.04
C LEU A 636 -7.90 -3.66 27.39
N THR A 637 -8.87 -3.44 26.49
CA THR A 637 -9.88 -2.37 26.60
C THR A 637 -11.30 -2.86 26.40
N ARG A 638 -12.25 -2.11 26.96
CA ARG A 638 -13.69 -2.29 26.72
C ARG A 638 -14.08 -1.73 25.36
N GLU A 639 -15.22 -2.17 24.82
CA GLU A 639 -15.73 -1.66 23.54
C GLU A 639 -16.05 -0.16 23.60
N THR A 640 -16.60 0.30 24.74
CA THR A 640 -16.90 1.71 25.00
C THR A 640 -15.65 2.59 24.97
N GLU A 641 -14.54 2.10 25.53
CA GLU A 641 -13.24 2.79 25.52
C GLU A 641 -12.70 2.96 24.10
N ARG A 642 -12.79 1.92 23.27
CA ARG A 642 -12.39 2.01 21.85
C ARG A 642 -13.23 3.00 21.05
N VAL A 643 -14.53 3.07 21.34
CA VAL A 643 -15.41 4.09 20.74
C VAL A 643 -15.01 5.50 21.19
N ARG A 644 -14.64 5.68 22.46
CA ARG A 644 -14.13 6.96 22.98
C ARG A 644 -12.84 7.39 22.27
N ILE A 645 -11.90 6.48 21.99
CA ILE A 645 -10.69 6.79 21.20
C ILE A 645 -11.05 7.34 19.83
N LEU A 646 -11.95 6.67 19.11
CA LEU A 646 -12.38 7.11 17.77
C LEU A 646 -13.07 8.48 17.83
N ARG A 647 -13.92 8.70 18.84
CA ARG A 647 -14.59 9.98 19.04
C ARG A 647 -13.59 11.10 19.35
N ARG A 648 -12.68 10.88 20.31
CA ARG A 648 -11.61 11.86 20.62
C ARG A 648 -10.77 12.19 19.39
N TYR A 649 -10.42 11.17 18.60
CA TYR A 649 -9.68 11.34 17.36
C TYR A 649 -10.43 12.21 16.34
N THR A 650 -11.73 12.02 16.15
CA THR A 650 -12.53 12.83 15.21
C THR A 650 -12.78 14.23 15.73
N ASP A 651 -13.01 14.39 17.04
CA ASP A 651 -13.26 15.68 17.69
C ASP A 651 -12.02 16.58 17.55
N ARG A 652 -10.81 16.01 17.72
CA ARG A 652 -9.53 16.70 17.55
C ARG A 652 -9.23 17.14 16.11
N LEU A 653 -9.86 16.51 15.13
CA LEU A 653 -9.75 16.89 13.71
C LEU A 653 -10.82 17.90 13.29
N GLU A 654 -11.73 18.26 14.20
CA GLU A 654 -12.86 19.15 13.93
C GLU A 654 -13.73 18.66 12.76
N TRP A 655 -13.83 17.34 12.62
CA TRP A 655 -14.56 16.74 11.51
C TRP A 655 -16.08 16.74 11.75
N PRO A 656 -16.90 16.98 10.71
CA PRO A 656 -18.34 16.80 10.78
C PRO A 656 -18.72 15.38 11.26
N PRO A 657 -19.85 15.20 11.99
CA PRO A 657 -20.26 13.90 12.53
C PRO A 657 -20.38 12.78 11.48
N GLU A 658 -20.71 13.13 10.24
CA GLU A 658 -20.77 12.19 9.11
C GLU A 658 -19.42 11.58 8.74
N CYS A 659 -18.34 12.38 8.77
CA CYS A 659 -16.97 11.90 8.56
C CYS A 659 -16.57 10.93 9.68
N GLY A 660 -16.98 11.19 10.92
CA GLY A 660 -16.78 10.27 12.04
C GLY A 660 -17.51 8.94 11.85
N ARG A 661 -18.76 8.95 11.35
CA ARG A 661 -19.50 7.73 11.01
C ARG A 661 -18.83 6.93 9.88
N LEU A 662 -18.36 7.62 8.84
CA LEU A 662 -17.62 7.00 7.73
C LEU A 662 -16.32 6.36 8.20
N LEU A 663 -15.54 7.08 9.03
CA LEU A 663 -14.31 6.57 9.62
C LEU A 663 -14.58 5.33 10.47
N ALA A 664 -15.57 5.37 11.36
CA ALA A 664 -15.94 4.21 12.17
C ALA A 664 -16.33 2.99 11.31
N GLY A 665 -17.04 3.21 10.20
CA GLY A 665 -17.37 2.18 9.22
C GLY A 665 -16.14 1.56 8.56
N GLU A 666 -15.19 2.38 8.09
CA GLU A 666 -13.95 1.90 7.48
C GLU A 666 -13.03 1.21 8.49
N VAL A 667 -12.95 1.73 9.72
CA VAL A 667 -12.22 1.09 10.83
C VAL A 667 -12.81 -0.29 11.12
N ALA A 668 -14.13 -0.44 11.16
CA ALA A 668 -14.77 -1.73 11.38
C ALA A 668 -14.44 -2.74 10.27
N LYS A 669 -14.47 -2.31 8.99
CA LYS A 669 -14.08 -3.14 7.84
C LYS A 669 -12.61 -3.57 7.92
N ALA A 670 -11.72 -2.63 8.24
CA ALA A 670 -10.29 -2.91 8.37
C ALA A 670 -10.02 -3.84 9.56
N LEU A 671 -10.67 -3.63 10.71
CA LEU A 671 -10.56 -4.45 11.91
C LEU A 671 -10.99 -5.89 11.66
N ALA A 672 -12.11 -6.10 10.93
CA ALA A 672 -12.57 -7.43 10.52
C ALA A 672 -11.51 -8.14 9.64
N ARG A 673 -10.90 -7.41 8.70
CA ARG A 673 -9.83 -7.93 7.83
C ARG A 673 -8.56 -8.31 8.61
N ILE A 674 -8.14 -7.47 9.56
CA ILE A 674 -6.97 -7.71 10.42
C ILE A 674 -7.21 -8.94 11.30
N ARG A 675 -8.36 -9.00 11.97
CA ARG A 675 -8.77 -10.14 12.82
C ARG A 675 -8.77 -11.44 12.03
N ARG A 676 -9.35 -11.45 10.83
CA ARG A 676 -9.34 -12.63 9.94
C ARG A 676 -7.92 -13.12 9.65
N ARG A 677 -7.04 -12.20 9.21
CA ARG A 677 -5.63 -12.54 8.92
C ARG A 677 -4.91 -13.06 10.16
N TYR A 678 -5.23 -12.51 11.33
CA TYR A 678 -4.69 -12.99 12.60
C TYR A 678 -5.13 -14.41 12.91
N VAL A 679 -6.44 -14.70 12.86
CA VAL A 679 -6.99 -16.05 13.10
C VAL A 679 -6.36 -17.07 12.15
N LEU A 680 -6.36 -16.81 10.83
CA LEU A 680 -5.76 -17.72 9.84
C LEU A 680 -4.27 -17.94 10.09
N ARG A 681 -3.54 -16.89 10.50
CA ARG A 681 -2.12 -16.98 10.85
C ARG A 681 -1.90 -17.85 12.08
N GLN A 682 -2.74 -17.74 13.11
CA GLN A 682 -2.64 -18.59 14.30
C GLN A 682 -2.97 -20.05 13.97
N MET A 683 -4.02 -20.31 13.18
CA MET A 683 -4.36 -21.66 12.72
C MET A 683 -3.22 -22.29 11.91
N ARG A 684 -2.57 -21.51 11.03
CA ARG A 684 -1.41 -21.98 10.25
C ARG A 684 -0.22 -22.27 11.16
N ARG A 685 0.11 -21.36 12.08
CA ARG A 685 1.22 -21.54 13.05
C ARG A 685 1.00 -22.74 13.96
N ALA A 686 -0.24 -23.01 14.36
CA ALA A 686 -0.57 -24.19 15.14
C ALA A 686 -0.23 -25.49 14.39
N ARG A 687 -0.38 -25.53 13.06
CA ARG A 687 -0.04 -26.71 12.23
C ARG A 687 1.44 -26.84 11.92
N GLU A 688 2.15 -25.73 11.78
CA GLU A 688 3.54 -25.71 11.30
C GLU A 688 4.57 -25.67 12.43
N GLY A 689 4.18 -25.28 13.66
CA GLY A 689 5.10 -24.97 14.75
C GLY A 689 5.53 -23.52 14.70
N GLY A 690 4.88 -22.66 15.49
CA GLY A 690 5.14 -21.23 15.55
C GLY A 690 5.90 -20.80 16.81
N SER A 691 6.35 -19.55 16.86
CA SER A 691 7.20 -18.99 17.93
C SER A 691 6.60 -18.89 19.35
N ARG A 692 5.45 -19.51 19.60
CA ARG A 692 4.72 -19.61 20.89
C ARG A 692 4.30 -21.05 21.20
N LEU A 693 4.72 -21.99 20.37
CA LEU A 693 4.51 -23.42 20.57
C LEU A 693 5.88 -24.08 20.55
N GLU A 694 6.14 -24.90 21.54
CA GLU A 694 7.30 -25.79 21.55
C GLU A 694 6.99 -26.96 20.63
N VAL A 695 7.91 -27.27 19.73
CA VAL A 695 7.82 -28.47 18.87
C VAL A 695 9.03 -29.33 19.14
N PHE A 696 8.79 -30.55 19.60
CA PHE A 696 9.84 -31.51 19.94
C PHE A 696 9.41 -32.93 19.55
N ARG A 697 10.36 -33.86 19.64
CA ARG A 697 10.10 -35.30 19.48
C ARG A 697 10.25 -36.01 20.82
N THR A 698 9.42 -37.01 21.08
CA THR A 698 9.63 -37.96 22.20
C THR A 698 10.61 -39.06 21.79
N ASP A 699 11.05 -39.86 22.75
CA ASP A 699 11.94 -41.01 22.52
C ASP A 699 11.29 -42.07 21.62
N GLU A 700 9.96 -42.19 21.69
CA GLU A 700 9.13 -43.04 20.83
C GLU A 700 8.98 -42.49 19.39
N GLY A 701 9.57 -41.32 19.09
CA GLY A 701 9.52 -40.67 17.79
C GLY A 701 8.26 -39.81 17.54
N ASP A 702 7.40 -39.64 18.54
CA ASP A 702 6.18 -38.83 18.41
C ASP A 702 6.52 -37.36 18.23
N ARG A 703 5.87 -36.70 17.26
CA ARG A 703 6.00 -35.25 17.10
C ARG A 703 4.98 -34.55 17.98
N VAL A 704 5.46 -33.77 18.93
CA VAL A 704 4.62 -33.04 19.89
C VAL A 704 4.60 -31.55 19.55
N TYR A 705 3.41 -30.96 19.56
CA TYR A 705 3.20 -29.51 19.58
C TYR A 705 2.65 -29.14 20.96
N ALA A 706 3.38 -28.38 21.75
CA ALA A 706 3.00 -28.05 23.12
C ALA A 706 2.97 -26.53 23.33
N ALA A 707 2.05 -26.05 24.17
CA ALA A 707 2.13 -24.68 24.68
C ALA A 707 3.37 -24.50 25.57
N GLU A 708 3.82 -23.26 25.70
CA GLU A 708 5.00 -22.92 26.50
C GLU A 708 4.87 -23.42 27.95
N GLY A 709 5.90 -24.09 28.45
CA GLY A 709 5.92 -24.66 29.81
C GLY A 709 5.06 -25.92 30.01
N VAL A 710 4.43 -26.46 28.96
CA VAL A 710 3.69 -27.73 29.04
C VAL A 710 4.64 -28.93 29.12
N ARG A 711 5.80 -28.83 28.48
CA ARG A 711 6.79 -29.91 28.41
C ARG A 711 7.23 -30.42 29.80
N SER A 712 7.30 -29.54 30.80
CA SER A 712 7.80 -29.87 32.14
C SER A 712 6.88 -30.81 32.92
N TRP A 713 5.58 -30.83 32.62
CA TRP A 713 4.61 -31.67 33.32
C TRP A 713 3.91 -32.69 32.42
N MET A 714 4.10 -32.61 31.10
CA MET A 714 3.55 -33.58 30.14
C MET A 714 4.15 -34.99 30.30
N SER A 715 5.35 -35.13 30.85
CA SER A 715 5.97 -36.42 31.14
C SER A 715 5.47 -37.08 32.42
N GLN A 716 4.67 -36.37 33.22
CA GLN A 716 4.09 -36.92 34.45
C GLN A 716 3.00 -37.95 34.15
N SER A 717 2.75 -38.82 35.12
CA SER A 717 1.73 -39.88 35.04
C SER A 717 0.34 -39.30 34.72
N VAL A 718 -0.38 -40.01 33.85
CA VAL A 718 -1.74 -39.68 33.44
C VAL A 718 -2.69 -40.56 34.25
N LEU A 719 -3.50 -39.95 35.12
CA LEU A 719 -4.59 -40.63 35.81
C LEU A 719 -5.88 -40.46 35.01
N VAL A 720 -6.47 -41.56 34.54
CA VAL A 720 -7.77 -41.53 33.85
C VAL A 720 -8.88 -41.49 34.89
N GLU A 721 -9.57 -40.35 35.00
CA GLU A 721 -10.72 -40.17 35.89
C GLU A 721 -12.02 -40.73 35.27
N GLY A 722 -12.10 -40.88 33.95
CA GLY A 722 -13.26 -41.48 33.29
C GLY A 722 -13.26 -41.44 31.75
N VAL A 723 -14.11 -42.26 31.13
CA VAL A 723 -14.36 -42.30 29.68
C VAL A 723 -15.65 -41.54 29.38
N LEU A 724 -15.57 -40.50 28.56
CA LEU A 724 -16.70 -39.61 28.27
C LEU A 724 -17.42 -39.96 26.97
N LYS A 725 -16.65 -40.43 25.99
CA LYS A 725 -17.15 -40.78 24.67
C LYS A 725 -16.22 -41.79 24.02
N ASP A 726 -16.79 -42.87 23.53
CA ASP A 726 -16.08 -43.88 22.76
C ASP A 726 -16.95 -44.28 21.56
N GLU A 727 -16.57 -43.84 20.37
CA GLU A 727 -17.22 -44.14 19.09
C GLU A 727 -16.16 -44.62 18.09
N ALA A 728 -16.56 -45.39 17.07
CA ALA A 728 -15.64 -45.90 16.05
C ALA A 728 -14.71 -44.80 15.49
N GLY A 729 -13.45 -44.79 15.92
CA GLY A 729 -12.41 -43.85 15.51
C GLY A 729 -12.20 -42.59 16.37
N ARG A 730 -12.92 -42.42 17.49
CA ARG A 730 -12.73 -41.31 18.43
C ARG A 730 -13.01 -41.72 19.87
N ARG A 731 -12.01 -41.52 20.73
CA ARG A 731 -12.10 -41.72 22.18
C ARG A 731 -11.84 -40.40 22.92
N VAL A 732 -12.62 -40.10 23.96
CA VAL A 732 -12.46 -38.89 24.79
C VAL A 732 -12.40 -39.28 26.26
N LEU A 733 -11.28 -38.97 26.90
CA LEU A 733 -10.99 -39.29 28.28
C LEU A 733 -10.93 -38.02 29.14
N LYS A 734 -11.46 -38.11 30.35
CA LYS A 734 -11.18 -37.14 31.42
C LYS A 734 -9.94 -37.62 32.15
N VAL A 735 -8.88 -36.82 32.17
CA VAL A 735 -7.60 -37.20 32.78
C VAL A 735 -7.09 -36.13 33.71
N LEU A 736 -6.38 -36.53 34.76
CA LEU A 736 -5.57 -35.67 35.61
C LEU A 736 -4.11 -35.90 35.25
N GLN A 737 -3.42 -34.84 34.81
CA GLN A 737 -2.01 -34.86 34.46
C GLN A 737 -1.37 -33.52 34.82
N GLY A 738 -0.20 -33.53 35.45
CA GLY A 738 0.46 -32.27 35.83
C GLY A 738 -0.32 -31.43 36.85
N GLY A 739 -1.15 -32.07 37.69
CA GLY A 739 -2.10 -31.39 38.59
C GLY A 739 -3.27 -30.69 37.87
N ARG A 740 -3.48 -30.96 36.57
CA ARG A 740 -4.51 -30.31 35.75
C ARG A 740 -5.49 -31.34 35.20
N ARG A 741 -6.78 -31.02 35.25
CA ARG A 741 -7.82 -31.82 34.58
C ARG A 741 -7.90 -31.46 33.10
N LEU A 742 -7.76 -32.46 32.25
CA LEU A 742 -7.70 -32.35 30.80
C LEU A 742 -8.78 -33.23 30.14
N ALA A 743 -9.29 -32.77 29.01
CA ALA A 743 -9.97 -33.60 28.04
C ALA A 743 -8.92 -34.12 27.04
N LEU A 744 -8.60 -35.40 27.12
CA LEU A 744 -7.70 -36.08 26.18
C LEU A 744 -8.54 -36.73 25.08
N LYS A 745 -8.39 -36.25 23.84
CA LYS A 745 -9.10 -36.77 22.67
C LYS A 745 -8.16 -37.56 21.78
N GLU A 746 -8.48 -38.82 21.54
CA GLU A 746 -7.78 -39.68 20.59
C GLU A 746 -8.59 -39.75 19.30
N GLU A 747 -7.93 -39.46 18.17
CA GLU A 747 -8.56 -39.40 16.86
C GLU A 747 -7.73 -40.21 15.86
N SER A 748 -8.33 -41.27 15.31
CA SER A 748 -7.67 -42.15 14.34
C SER A 748 -7.36 -41.42 13.02
N ARG A 749 -8.19 -40.43 12.64
CA ARG A 749 -8.00 -39.64 11.42
C ARG A 749 -7.10 -38.44 11.66
N ARG A 750 -5.81 -38.56 11.30
CA ARG A 750 -4.82 -37.47 11.47
C ARG A 750 -5.26 -36.09 10.99
N ARG A 751 -5.86 -36.01 9.79
CA ARG A 751 -6.34 -34.74 9.23
C ARG A 751 -7.39 -34.06 10.11
N ARG A 752 -8.21 -34.84 10.81
CA ARG A 752 -9.26 -34.33 11.70
C ARG A 752 -8.68 -33.80 13.01
N GLY A 753 -7.76 -34.54 13.65
CA GLY A 753 -7.05 -34.08 14.86
C GLY A 753 -6.27 -32.77 14.62
N LEU A 754 -5.56 -32.67 13.50
CA LEU A 754 -4.87 -31.43 13.11
C LEU A 754 -5.82 -30.26 12.81
N ARG A 755 -7.03 -30.55 12.29
CA ARG A 755 -8.07 -29.53 12.10
C ARG A 755 -8.63 -29.08 13.44
N GLU A 756 -8.86 -29.99 14.38
CA GLU A 756 -9.36 -29.66 15.73
C GLU A 756 -8.36 -28.79 16.50
N TRP A 757 -7.08 -29.18 16.49
CA TRP A 757 -5.98 -28.39 17.06
C TRP A 757 -5.93 -26.98 16.48
N ALA A 758 -5.90 -26.86 15.15
CA ALA A 758 -5.92 -25.56 14.49
C ALA A 758 -7.21 -24.79 14.81
N GLY A 759 -8.35 -25.46 14.88
CA GLY A 759 -9.65 -24.90 15.22
C GLY A 759 -9.67 -24.27 16.61
N LEU A 760 -9.16 -24.97 17.63
CA LEU A 760 -9.03 -24.46 19.00
C LEU A 760 -8.23 -23.16 19.04
N HIS A 761 -7.06 -23.14 18.39
CA HIS A 761 -6.26 -21.92 18.26
C HIS A 761 -7.00 -20.82 17.48
N GLY A 762 -7.78 -21.18 16.45
CA GLY A 762 -8.58 -20.24 15.67
C GLY A 762 -9.71 -19.58 16.49
N TRP A 763 -10.47 -20.37 17.25
CA TRP A 763 -11.51 -19.89 18.16
C TRP A 763 -10.95 -18.92 19.21
N ARG A 764 -9.86 -19.31 19.87
CA ARG A 764 -9.18 -18.47 20.86
C ARG A 764 -8.61 -17.20 20.24
N ALA A 765 -7.97 -17.30 19.06
CA ALA A 765 -7.45 -16.15 18.33
C ALA A 765 -8.54 -15.17 17.88
N ALA A 766 -9.77 -15.66 17.69
CA ALA A 766 -10.92 -14.79 17.41
C ALA A 766 -11.42 -14.07 18.67
N GLY A 767 -10.95 -14.44 19.87
CA GLY A 767 -11.44 -13.95 21.16
C GLY A 767 -12.83 -14.50 21.45
N LEU A 768 -13.04 -15.79 21.17
CA LEU A 768 -14.25 -16.52 21.49
C LEU A 768 -13.95 -17.61 22.52
N PRO A 769 -14.92 -17.97 23.37
CA PRO A 769 -14.71 -18.99 24.38
C PRO A 769 -14.48 -20.37 23.75
N ALA A 770 -13.33 -20.95 24.04
CA ALA A 770 -12.96 -22.32 23.67
C ALA A 770 -11.99 -22.87 24.72
N PRO A 771 -11.99 -24.20 24.96
CA PRO A 771 -11.04 -24.84 25.86
C PRO A 771 -9.60 -24.44 25.56
N THR A 772 -8.77 -24.28 26.58
CA THR A 772 -7.35 -24.00 26.41
C THR A 772 -6.63 -25.23 25.84
N PRO A 773 -6.05 -25.18 24.62
CA PRO A 773 -5.24 -26.28 24.11
C PRO A 773 -3.89 -26.34 24.85
N PHE A 774 -3.50 -27.52 25.31
CA PHE A 774 -2.21 -27.73 25.98
C PHE A 774 -1.18 -28.35 25.05
N TYR A 775 -1.50 -29.51 24.46
CA TYR A 775 -0.59 -30.17 23.54
C TYR A 775 -1.31 -31.06 22.52
N LEU A 776 -0.61 -31.35 21.42
CA LEU A 776 -1.00 -32.27 20.37
C LEU A 776 0.15 -33.25 20.12
N VAL A 777 -0.11 -34.56 20.28
CA VAL A 777 0.83 -35.63 19.98
C VAL A 777 0.49 -36.24 18.63
N VAL A 778 1.46 -36.23 17.72
CA VAL A 778 1.36 -36.78 16.37
C VAL A 778 2.36 -37.93 16.23
N PRO A 779 1.94 -39.18 16.49
CA PRO A 779 2.85 -40.33 16.43
C PRO A 779 3.23 -40.69 14.99
N PRO A 780 4.32 -41.47 14.78
CA PRO A 780 4.72 -41.97 13.45
C PRO A 780 3.64 -42.84 12.81
N SER A 781 3.01 -43.72 13.60
CA SER A 781 1.86 -44.57 13.27
C SER A 781 0.78 -44.47 14.37
N GLY A 782 -0.49 -44.77 14.08
CA GLY A 782 -1.57 -44.70 15.09
C GLY A 782 -2.29 -43.35 15.24
N PRO A 783 -3.18 -43.24 16.27
CA PRO A 783 -4.08 -42.10 16.45
C PRO A 783 -3.37 -40.85 16.99
N ILE A 784 -3.86 -39.67 16.58
CA ILE A 784 -3.41 -38.39 17.15
C ILE A 784 -4.08 -38.16 18.50
N ARG A 785 -3.33 -37.66 19.48
CA ARG A 785 -3.85 -37.33 20.81
C ARG A 785 -3.83 -35.81 21.02
N LEU A 786 -4.98 -35.24 21.33
CA LEU A 786 -5.17 -33.80 21.58
C LEU A 786 -5.57 -33.61 23.05
N ALA A 787 -4.79 -32.84 23.80
CA ALA A 787 -5.11 -32.46 25.17
C ALA A 787 -5.53 -31.00 25.25
N ALA A 788 -6.71 -30.77 25.81
CA ALA A 788 -7.25 -29.44 26.09
C ALA A 788 -7.86 -29.37 27.49
N GLU A 789 -8.08 -28.15 27.99
CA GLU A 789 -8.71 -27.87 29.27
C GLU A 789 -10.04 -28.61 29.45
N TRP A 790 -10.18 -29.29 30.59
CA TRP A 790 -11.47 -29.83 31.02
C TRP A 790 -12.42 -28.68 31.36
N ALA A 791 -13.61 -28.68 30.76
CA ALA A 791 -14.64 -27.69 31.02
C ALA A 791 -15.42 -28.08 32.29
N GLU A 792 -14.80 -27.93 33.46
CA GLU A 792 -15.40 -28.29 34.76
C GLU A 792 -16.70 -27.50 35.03
N GLY A 793 -17.78 -28.23 35.36
CA GLY A 793 -19.11 -27.67 35.64
C GLY A 793 -19.86 -27.16 34.40
N PHE A 794 -19.39 -27.45 33.19
CA PHE A 794 -20.12 -27.13 31.96
C PHE A 794 -21.03 -28.27 31.52
N VAL A 795 -22.24 -27.92 31.10
CA VAL A 795 -23.23 -28.84 30.52
C VAL A 795 -23.65 -28.37 29.13
N PRO A 796 -24.12 -29.24 28.23
CA PRO A 796 -24.67 -28.81 26.94
C PRO A 796 -25.85 -27.85 27.11
N VAL A 797 -25.94 -26.80 26.28
CA VAL A 797 -27.04 -25.82 26.32
C VAL A 797 -28.40 -26.48 26.11
N SER A 798 -28.46 -27.54 25.30
CA SER A 798 -29.70 -28.31 25.11
C SER A 798 -30.23 -28.86 26.43
N GLN A 799 -29.36 -29.54 27.20
CA GLN A 799 -29.68 -30.12 28.51
C GLN A 799 -29.94 -29.04 29.55
N TRP A 800 -29.05 -28.04 29.65
CA TRP A 800 -29.16 -26.99 30.65
C TRP A 800 -30.47 -26.21 30.59
N VAL A 801 -30.91 -25.87 29.38
CA VAL A 801 -32.16 -25.13 29.19
C VAL A 801 -33.36 -26.02 29.48
N GLU A 802 -33.29 -27.31 29.13
CA GLU A 802 -34.32 -28.29 29.42
C GLU A 802 -34.54 -28.47 30.93
N ASP A 803 -33.47 -28.79 31.66
CA ASP A 803 -33.51 -29.00 33.11
C ASP A 803 -34.09 -27.78 33.83
N ARG A 804 -33.63 -26.58 33.46
CA ARG A 804 -34.11 -25.32 34.07
C ARG A 804 -35.55 -24.97 33.69
N CYS A 805 -35.97 -25.25 32.45
CA CYS A 805 -37.35 -25.01 32.07
C CYS A 805 -38.31 -25.98 32.75
N ARG A 806 -37.91 -27.26 32.91
CA ARG A 806 -38.67 -28.26 33.67
C ARG A 806 -38.75 -27.90 35.17
N ALA A 807 -37.67 -27.37 35.73
CA ALA A 807 -37.61 -26.88 37.11
C ALA A 807 -38.28 -25.50 37.35
N GLY A 808 -39.12 -25.01 36.43
CA GLY A 808 -39.91 -23.79 36.66
C GLY A 808 -39.15 -22.47 36.55
N ALA A 809 -38.07 -22.38 35.76
CA ALA A 809 -37.28 -21.14 35.63
C ALA A 809 -38.12 -19.88 35.36
N SER A 810 -37.80 -18.78 36.04
CA SER A 810 -38.53 -17.52 35.91
C SER A 810 -38.46 -16.93 34.49
N LEU A 811 -39.47 -16.15 34.10
CA LEU A 811 -39.49 -15.45 32.81
C LEU A 811 -38.27 -14.53 32.64
N ALA A 812 -37.85 -13.86 33.71
CA ALA A 812 -36.69 -12.98 33.72
C ALA A 812 -35.40 -13.76 33.39
N TRP A 813 -35.22 -14.94 33.99
CA TRP A 813 -34.09 -15.82 33.69
C TRP A 813 -34.12 -16.27 32.23
N ARG A 814 -35.26 -16.82 31.75
CA ARG A 814 -35.39 -17.29 30.35
C ARG A 814 -35.05 -16.19 29.35
N ARG A 815 -35.56 -14.96 29.58
CA ARG A 815 -35.26 -13.78 28.78
C ARG A 815 -33.76 -13.47 28.78
N ALA A 816 -33.12 -13.46 29.95
CA ALA A 816 -31.69 -13.16 30.06
C ALA A 816 -30.82 -14.17 29.29
N GLN A 817 -31.12 -15.46 29.39
CA GLN A 817 -30.33 -16.51 28.72
C GLN A 817 -30.53 -16.51 27.20
N ALA A 818 -31.76 -16.35 26.72
CA ALA A 818 -32.03 -16.18 25.29
C ALA A 818 -31.22 -15.00 24.71
N TRP A 819 -31.17 -13.87 25.43
CA TRP A 819 -30.37 -12.72 25.04
C TRP A 819 -28.86 -13.00 24.99
N ARG A 820 -28.33 -13.76 25.96
CA ARG A 820 -26.90 -14.11 25.99
C ARG A 820 -26.52 -15.07 24.87
N LEU A 821 -27.33 -16.09 24.61
CA LEU A 821 -27.10 -17.02 23.50
C LEU A 821 -27.13 -16.29 22.15
N GLY A 822 -28.14 -15.43 21.91
CA GLY A 822 -28.20 -14.62 20.69
C GLY A 822 -26.96 -13.72 20.50
N ARG A 823 -26.43 -13.14 21.59
CA ARG A 823 -25.19 -12.36 21.56
C ARG A 823 -23.96 -13.23 21.27
N LEU A 824 -23.88 -14.45 21.78
CA LEU A 824 -22.80 -15.39 21.43
C LEU A 824 -22.81 -15.71 19.94
N LEU A 825 -23.96 -16.13 19.41
CA LEU A 825 -24.11 -16.48 17.99
C LEU A 825 -23.73 -15.30 17.08
N ARG A 826 -24.14 -14.08 17.46
CA ARG A 826 -23.71 -12.87 16.75
C ARG A 826 -22.21 -12.70 16.80
N ARG A 827 -21.59 -12.83 17.97
CA ARG A 827 -20.13 -12.69 18.13
C ARG A 827 -19.36 -13.67 17.26
N ILE A 828 -19.85 -14.90 17.08
CA ILE A 828 -19.26 -15.91 16.19
C ILE A 828 -19.27 -15.38 14.74
N HIS A 829 -20.45 -15.02 14.23
CA HIS A 829 -20.59 -14.60 12.84
C HIS A 829 -19.93 -13.24 12.53
N THR A 830 -20.00 -12.26 13.42
CA THR A 830 -19.34 -10.95 13.21
C THR A 830 -17.82 -11.05 13.30
N ARG A 831 -17.28 -12.12 13.88
CA ARG A 831 -15.85 -12.46 13.83
C ARG A 831 -15.46 -13.23 12.57
N GLY A 832 -16.39 -13.44 11.63
CA GLY A 832 -16.13 -14.13 10.36
C GLY A 832 -16.03 -15.64 10.49
N LEU A 833 -16.57 -16.22 11.57
CA LEU A 833 -16.52 -17.65 11.81
C LEU A 833 -17.85 -18.32 11.46
N PHE A 834 -17.75 -19.48 10.85
CA PHE A 834 -18.85 -20.39 10.57
C PHE A 834 -18.52 -21.76 11.15
N HIS A 835 -19.48 -22.42 11.78
CA HIS A 835 -19.30 -23.75 12.36
C HIS A 835 -20.26 -24.73 11.68
N ALA A 836 -19.75 -25.72 10.95
CA ALA A 836 -20.57 -26.55 10.07
C ALA A 836 -21.65 -27.40 10.79
N ASP A 837 -21.48 -27.65 12.09
CA ASP A 837 -22.43 -28.41 12.92
C ASP A 837 -22.75 -27.70 14.25
N LEU A 838 -23.26 -26.45 14.18
CA LEU A 838 -23.52 -25.64 15.38
C LEU A 838 -24.87 -26.00 16.02
N LYS A 839 -24.99 -27.21 16.57
CA LYS A 839 -26.14 -27.63 17.38
C LYS A 839 -26.01 -27.18 18.84
N ALA A 840 -27.12 -27.04 19.56
CA ALA A 840 -27.14 -26.65 20.98
C ALA A 840 -26.35 -27.60 21.88
N GLY A 841 -26.28 -28.89 21.52
CA GLY A 841 -25.44 -29.87 22.21
C GLY A 841 -23.92 -29.61 22.07
N ASN A 842 -23.51 -28.89 21.03
CA ASN A 842 -22.12 -28.51 20.80
C ASN A 842 -21.78 -27.12 21.38
N ILE A 843 -22.71 -26.54 22.15
CA ILE A 843 -22.47 -25.32 22.92
C ILE A 843 -22.60 -25.73 24.38
N LEU A 844 -21.50 -25.67 25.10
CA LEU A 844 -21.47 -25.87 26.55
C LEU A 844 -21.81 -24.57 27.26
N VAL A 845 -22.42 -24.68 28.43
CA VAL A 845 -22.75 -23.56 29.31
C VAL A 845 -22.47 -23.92 30.77
N ARG A 846 -21.99 -22.93 31.52
CA ARG A 846 -21.87 -22.95 32.98
C ARG A 846 -22.50 -21.69 33.54
N GLU A 847 -23.28 -21.83 34.60
CA GLU A 847 -23.84 -20.66 35.30
C GLU A 847 -22.83 -20.16 36.34
N GLY A 848 -22.38 -18.92 36.19
CA GLY A 848 -21.52 -18.23 37.15
C GLY A 848 -22.31 -17.52 38.26
N ALA A 849 -21.59 -16.99 39.25
CA ALA A 849 -22.16 -16.20 40.34
C ALA A 849 -23.04 -15.05 39.81
N GLY A 850 -24.24 -14.86 40.38
CA GLY A 850 -25.23 -13.89 39.90
C GLY A 850 -25.99 -14.32 38.63
N GLY A 851 -25.98 -15.61 38.29
CA GLY A 851 -26.74 -16.18 37.18
C GLY A 851 -26.15 -15.89 35.81
N ALA A 852 -24.86 -15.54 35.71
CA ALA A 852 -24.17 -15.20 34.46
C ALA A 852 -23.73 -16.45 33.67
N ALA A 853 -24.35 -16.73 32.52
CA ALA A 853 -24.00 -17.88 31.68
C ALA A 853 -22.68 -17.66 30.92
N GLU A 854 -21.68 -18.50 31.20
CA GLU A 854 -20.45 -18.65 30.44
C GLU A 854 -20.64 -19.77 29.40
N PHE A 855 -20.38 -19.48 28.12
CA PHE A 855 -20.53 -20.47 27.04
C PHE A 855 -19.18 -20.93 26.51
N ARG A 856 -19.07 -22.16 26.02
CA ARG A 856 -17.93 -22.69 25.24
C ARG A 856 -18.44 -23.48 24.04
N VAL A 857 -17.75 -23.43 22.90
CA VAL A 857 -18.15 -24.22 21.70
C VAL A 857 -17.28 -25.47 21.61
N LEU A 858 -17.86 -26.59 21.17
CA LEU A 858 -17.18 -27.88 20.94
C LEU A 858 -16.98 -28.15 19.43
N ASP A 859 -16.40 -29.30 19.07
CA ASP A 859 -16.18 -29.76 17.68
C ASP A 859 -15.42 -28.76 16.78
N HIS A 860 -14.29 -28.28 17.28
CA HIS A 860 -13.46 -27.27 16.65
C HIS A 860 -12.90 -27.68 15.27
N ASP A 861 -12.92 -28.97 14.91
CA ASP A 861 -12.56 -29.48 13.57
C ASP A 861 -13.54 -29.05 12.46
N ARG A 862 -14.75 -28.60 12.84
CA ARG A 862 -15.81 -28.10 11.95
C ARG A 862 -15.80 -26.58 11.77
N LEU A 863 -14.78 -25.89 12.28
CA LEU A 863 -14.62 -24.45 12.13
C LEU A 863 -14.19 -24.07 10.71
N SER A 864 -14.87 -23.07 10.14
CA SER A 864 -14.49 -22.38 8.91
C SER A 864 -14.31 -20.87 9.16
N VAL A 865 -13.28 -20.29 8.55
CA VAL A 865 -13.01 -18.84 8.60
C VAL A 865 -13.35 -18.25 7.22
N CYS A 866 -14.37 -17.40 7.16
CA CYS A 866 -14.85 -16.81 5.91
C CYS A 866 -13.90 -15.72 5.40
N LEU A 867 -13.70 -15.63 4.07
CA LEU A 867 -12.86 -14.60 3.42
C LEU A 867 -13.49 -13.19 3.44
N GLY A 868 -14.80 -13.10 3.64
CA GLY A 868 -15.60 -11.88 3.86
C GLY A 868 -16.56 -12.03 5.05
N PRO A 869 -17.60 -11.19 5.17
CA PRO A 869 -18.69 -11.43 6.11
C PRO A 869 -19.21 -12.86 5.95
N VAL A 870 -19.62 -13.50 7.04
CA VAL A 870 -20.28 -14.81 6.94
C VAL A 870 -21.50 -14.63 6.05
N ALA A 871 -21.58 -15.44 4.99
CA ALA A 871 -22.65 -15.33 4.02
C ALA A 871 -24.00 -15.39 4.74
N PRO A 872 -25.00 -14.56 4.36
CA PRO A 872 -26.30 -14.56 5.02
C PRO A 872 -26.93 -15.96 5.09
N ASP A 873 -26.73 -16.77 4.05
CA ASP A 873 -27.20 -18.16 4.01
C ASP A 873 -26.53 -19.04 5.09
N ALA A 874 -25.20 -18.95 5.22
CA ALA A 874 -24.44 -19.67 6.24
C ALA A 874 -24.83 -19.24 7.67
N VAL A 875 -25.12 -17.96 7.89
CA VAL A 875 -25.70 -17.47 9.16
C VAL A 875 -27.03 -18.15 9.45
N ARG A 876 -27.94 -18.18 8.48
CA ARG A 876 -29.27 -18.80 8.64
C ARG A 876 -29.17 -20.30 8.89
N ILE A 877 -28.20 -20.98 8.29
CA ILE A 877 -27.91 -22.40 8.57
C ILE A 877 -27.54 -22.62 10.03
N ASN A 878 -26.58 -21.86 10.59
CA ASN A 878 -26.18 -21.99 11.99
C ASN A 878 -27.33 -21.67 12.94
N LEU A 879 -28.08 -20.58 12.68
CA LEU A 879 -29.24 -20.23 13.50
C LEU A 879 -30.31 -21.33 13.47
N ALA A 880 -30.55 -21.94 12.31
CA ALA A 880 -31.49 -23.04 12.17
C ALA A 880 -31.01 -24.33 12.87
N GLN A 881 -29.70 -24.63 12.86
CA GLN A 881 -29.12 -25.76 13.60
C GLN A 881 -29.29 -25.63 15.11
N VAL A 882 -28.96 -24.48 15.68
CA VAL A 882 -29.16 -24.21 17.10
C VAL A 882 -30.65 -24.30 17.45
N ASN A 883 -31.51 -23.66 16.65
CA ASN A 883 -32.95 -23.67 16.92
C ASN A 883 -33.56 -25.07 16.81
N ALA A 884 -33.16 -25.88 15.83
CA ALA A 884 -33.67 -27.24 15.67
C ALA A 884 -33.25 -28.20 16.80
N SER A 885 -32.13 -27.93 17.47
CA SER A 885 -31.56 -28.80 18.52
C SER A 885 -31.79 -28.29 19.95
N ILE A 886 -32.44 -27.14 20.13
CA ILE A 886 -32.91 -26.68 21.43
C ILE A 886 -34.20 -27.43 21.80
N ALA A 887 -34.27 -27.89 23.06
CA ALA A 887 -35.35 -28.71 23.60
C ALA A 887 -36.76 -28.08 23.49
N ALA A 888 -37.78 -28.95 23.52
CA ALA A 888 -39.19 -28.57 23.38
C ALA A 888 -39.73 -27.60 24.46
N PRO A 889 -39.31 -27.66 25.74
CA PRO A 889 -39.78 -26.72 26.78
C PRO A 889 -39.48 -25.23 26.50
N VAL A 890 -38.62 -24.94 25.51
CA VAL A 890 -38.31 -23.57 25.08
C VAL A 890 -39.39 -23.04 24.14
N THR A 891 -40.13 -22.04 24.63
CA THR A 891 -41.25 -21.43 23.91
C THR A 891 -40.83 -20.74 22.61
N CYS A 892 -41.79 -20.55 21.69
CA CYS A 892 -41.58 -19.75 20.49
C CYS A 892 -41.11 -18.33 20.83
N THR A 893 -41.66 -17.74 21.90
CA THR A 893 -41.29 -16.41 22.39
C THR A 893 -39.82 -16.33 22.81
N ASP A 894 -39.29 -17.36 23.49
CA ASP A 894 -37.87 -17.40 23.89
C ASP A 894 -36.93 -17.52 22.69
N ARG A 895 -37.32 -18.33 21.69
CA ARG A 895 -36.60 -18.47 20.42
C ARG A 895 -36.54 -17.14 19.67
N LEU A 896 -37.67 -16.43 19.58
CA LEU A 896 -37.75 -15.09 18.98
C LEU A 896 -36.91 -14.07 19.74
N ARG A 897 -36.86 -14.12 21.07
CA ARG A 897 -35.99 -13.25 21.88
C ARG A 897 -34.51 -13.48 21.56
N CYS A 898 -34.09 -14.74 21.42
CA CYS A 898 -32.71 -15.08 21.04
C CYS A 898 -32.34 -14.48 19.67
N PHE A 899 -33.19 -14.68 18.66
CA PHE A 899 -32.95 -14.12 17.34
C PHE A 899 -33.03 -12.58 17.32
N ARG A 900 -33.90 -11.97 18.14
CA ARG A 900 -33.95 -10.51 18.28
C ARG A 900 -32.68 -9.96 18.93
N ALA A 901 -32.14 -10.66 19.92
CA ALA A 901 -30.86 -10.32 20.54
C ALA A 901 -29.71 -10.41 19.52
N TYR A 902 -29.72 -11.41 18.64
CA TYR A 902 -28.82 -11.49 17.50
C TYR A 902 -28.96 -10.26 16.59
N ALA A 903 -30.17 -9.88 16.18
CA ALA A 903 -30.41 -8.75 15.26
C ALA A 903 -30.23 -7.34 15.88
N SER A 904 -30.21 -7.21 17.21
CA SER A 904 -30.34 -5.93 17.95
C SER A 904 -29.35 -4.80 17.63
N ARG A 905 -28.22 -5.07 16.96
CA ARG A 905 -27.18 -4.07 16.62
C ARG A 905 -26.75 -4.05 15.16
N GLU A 906 -27.48 -4.75 14.28
CA GLU A 906 -27.13 -4.84 12.86
C GLU A 906 -28.26 -4.21 12.03
N PRO A 907 -28.11 -2.94 11.60
CA PRO A 907 -29.21 -2.16 11.01
C PRO A 907 -29.86 -2.81 9.79
N ALA A 908 -29.07 -3.48 8.95
CA ALA A 908 -29.55 -4.21 7.77
C ALA A 908 -30.42 -5.41 8.16
N LEU A 909 -29.99 -6.19 9.16
CA LEU A 909 -30.78 -7.31 9.67
C LEU A 909 -32.03 -6.85 10.42
N ARG A 910 -31.98 -5.68 11.09
CA ARG A 910 -33.15 -5.14 11.80
C ARG A 910 -34.30 -4.78 10.84
N ARG A 911 -33.98 -4.33 9.61
CA ARG A 911 -34.98 -4.02 8.57
C ARG A 911 -35.54 -5.28 7.91
N ALA A 912 -34.69 -6.25 7.59
CA ALA A 912 -35.08 -7.52 6.94
C ALA A 912 -35.38 -8.67 7.92
N TRP A 913 -35.57 -8.35 9.20
CA TRP A 913 -35.58 -9.32 10.30
C TRP A 913 -36.68 -10.38 10.17
N LYS A 914 -37.89 -9.96 9.76
CA LYS A 914 -39.04 -10.85 9.64
C LYS A 914 -38.77 -11.96 8.61
N ASP A 915 -38.14 -11.61 7.49
CA ASP A 915 -37.83 -12.58 6.43
C ASP A 915 -36.71 -13.53 6.83
N VAL A 916 -35.71 -13.03 7.57
CA VAL A 916 -34.62 -13.87 8.12
C VAL A 916 -35.18 -14.90 9.09
N VAL A 917 -36.07 -14.50 9.99
CA VAL A 917 -36.71 -15.43 10.94
C VAL A 917 -37.57 -16.45 10.22
N ARG A 918 -38.39 -16.03 9.25
CA ARG A 918 -39.22 -16.94 8.45
C ARG A 918 -38.38 -18.01 7.77
N ASP A 919 -37.24 -17.62 7.19
CA ASP A 919 -36.32 -18.55 6.55
C ASP A 919 -35.63 -19.50 7.54
N VAL A 920 -35.18 -18.98 8.70
CA VAL A 920 -34.62 -19.80 9.77
C VAL A 920 -35.64 -20.84 10.26
N MET A 921 -36.91 -20.45 10.46
CA MET A 921 -37.96 -21.37 10.91
C MET A 921 -38.26 -22.46 9.86
N ARG A 922 -38.37 -22.09 8.57
CA ARG A 922 -38.52 -23.09 7.49
C ARG A 922 -37.37 -24.10 7.49
N ARG A 923 -36.13 -23.62 7.61
CA ARG A 923 -34.94 -24.50 7.69
C ARG A 923 -34.91 -25.32 8.96
N THR A 924 -35.40 -24.81 10.09
CA THR A 924 -35.53 -25.55 11.34
C THR A 924 -36.48 -26.72 11.19
N VAL A 925 -37.67 -26.52 10.60
CA VAL A 925 -38.65 -27.59 10.36
C VAL A 925 -38.05 -28.67 9.47
N ALA A 926 -37.43 -28.27 8.35
CA ALA A 926 -36.75 -29.20 7.44
C ALA A 926 -35.59 -29.98 8.10
N ARG A 927 -35.11 -29.55 9.27
CA ARG A 927 -33.99 -30.16 10.00
C ARG A 927 -34.42 -30.98 11.21
N ARG A 928 -35.66 -30.87 11.66
CA ARG A 928 -36.13 -31.46 12.93
C ARG A 928 -35.98 -32.99 12.96
N HIS A 929 -36.04 -33.65 11.81
CA HIS A 929 -35.77 -35.10 11.68
C HIS A 929 -34.32 -35.50 11.98
N ARG A 930 -33.35 -34.57 11.89
CA ARG A 930 -31.93 -34.86 12.12
C ARG A 930 -31.51 -34.71 13.59
N TRP A 931 -32.33 -34.05 14.40
CA TRP A 931 -32.10 -33.81 15.82
C TRP A 931 -33.39 -34.13 16.57
N PRO A 932 -33.70 -35.42 16.81
CA PRO A 932 -34.85 -35.78 17.61
C PRO A 932 -34.69 -35.14 18.99
N VAL A 933 -35.74 -34.44 19.43
CA VAL A 933 -35.86 -34.04 20.84
C VAL A 933 -35.86 -35.37 21.59
N GLN A 934 -34.85 -35.64 22.42
CA GLN A 934 -34.91 -36.78 23.33
C GLN A 934 -36.21 -36.60 24.13
N LYS A 935 -37.12 -37.57 23.97
CA LYS A 935 -38.47 -37.52 24.53
C LYS A 935 -38.41 -37.40 26.05
#